data_AF-A0A0D3GKG9-F1
#
_entry.id   AF-A0A0D3GKG9-F1
#
_cell.length_a   1.000
_cell.length_b   1.000
_cell.length_c   1.000
_cell.angle_alpha   90.00
_cell.angle_beta   90.00
_cell.angle_gamma   90.00
#
_symmetry.space_group_name_H-M   'P 1'
#
loop_
_entity.id
_entity.type
_entity.pdbx_description
1 polymer ?
#
loop_
_entity_poly.entity_id
_entity_poly.type
_entity_poly.pdbx_seq_one_letter_code
_entity_poly.pdbx_strand_id
1 'polypeptide(L)'
;MALFIYFDYKAVQKRVKWVGAGKKDAIWTKTHERNARRVLNLMIELEGLWVKMGQYLSTRADVLPEPYINVLKQLQDSLPPRPLEEVRGTIEKELGKPMNDLFANFVLDPLATASIAQVHRATLVDGREVVVKIQHDGIKDIILEDLKNAKSLVEWIAWAEPQYNFNPMIDEWCKEAPKELDFNHEAENTKAVSSNLSQKTNCESGAVSSAVDVLIPEVIQSTDKVLILQYMDGIRLNDNDSLEAYGVDKQRLVEEITRAYAHQIYVDGFFNGDPHPGNFLVSKEPPHKPILLDFGLTKRISQSMRQALAKMFLSCAEGDHVALLSAFAEMGLKLRVDMPEQAMEIATVFFRQSTTANEAKENIKTLNDQRERNVKALQEKMKMNKKEVQRFNPVDAFPGDAIIFMRVLNLLRGLSASLNVRIVYLDIMRPFAESTLLGSMTRGPTANSQWIYDSPVNSEVESKLRNLLLELGSNKILGIQVCAYKYGKVIIDTAAGTLGKYDPRPVQPDSLFPVFSVTKGITAGMVHWLVDKGKLKYEETVANIWPKFGTNKKELIKVHHLLNHTSGGAIPPPHSGGGSEPPLGSHVHTPKFPTMPSKKKKKKGGSKNDVGVADKDGYTQLRTSDGSDEGSTASAVVAGNGSGSGSSMFVDGGAKMLDAFMGVGDFSGMIHPNGKFGLGFRRYGYGAGAGEKVATTTFGHSGMGGSTGFCDVEHGLAMAVTVNKMSLGGVTRRVVRLVCEELGVPVPDEFSVAGDKGPDMVLNLAPPE
;
A
#
# COMPACT_ATOMS: atom_id res chain seq x y z
N MET A 1 22.80 -29.11 -10.39
CA MET A 1 23.15 -27.74 -10.87
C MET A 1 23.26 -26.69 -9.74
N ALA A 2 22.25 -26.50 -8.88
CA ALA A 2 22.14 -25.35 -7.95
C ALA A 2 23.41 -24.94 -7.18
N LEU A 3 24.10 -25.89 -6.51
CA LEU A 3 25.34 -25.62 -5.76
C LEU A 3 26.41 -24.90 -6.60
N PHE A 4 26.56 -25.26 -7.87
CA PHE A 4 27.55 -24.67 -8.77
C PHE A 4 27.22 -23.21 -9.10
N ILE A 5 25.94 -22.89 -9.33
CA ILE A 5 25.46 -21.52 -9.54
C ILE A 5 25.67 -20.69 -8.27
N TYR A 6 25.34 -21.25 -7.10
CA TYR A 6 25.56 -20.61 -5.80
C TYR A 6 27.05 -20.28 -5.56
N PHE A 7 27.96 -21.24 -5.77
CA PHE A 7 29.39 -21.01 -5.59
C PHE A 7 29.98 -20.03 -6.63
N ASP A 8 29.48 -20.02 -7.87
CA ASP A 8 29.85 -19.04 -8.89
C ASP A 8 29.47 -17.61 -8.44
N TYR A 9 28.24 -17.42 -7.93
CA TYR A 9 27.82 -16.13 -7.35
C TYR A 9 28.63 -15.75 -6.10
N LYS A 10 28.97 -16.69 -5.20
CA LYS A 10 29.83 -16.40 -4.03
C LYS A 10 31.26 -16.06 -4.43
N ALA A 11 31.81 -16.67 -5.48
CA ALA A 11 33.11 -16.30 -6.04
C ALA A 11 33.09 -14.88 -6.63
N VAL A 12 32.05 -14.54 -7.38
CA VAL A 12 31.85 -13.19 -7.93
C VAL A 12 31.64 -12.15 -6.82
N GLN A 13 30.84 -12.46 -5.80
CA GLN A 13 30.62 -11.59 -4.62
C GLN A 13 31.93 -11.33 -3.83
N LYS A 14 32.88 -12.26 -3.83
CA LYS A 14 34.25 -12.02 -3.32
C LYS A 14 35.07 -11.15 -4.28
N ARG A 15 35.07 -11.47 -5.58
CA ARG A 15 35.86 -10.77 -6.63
C ARG A 15 35.49 -9.29 -6.76
N VAL A 16 34.20 -8.97 -6.78
CA VAL A 16 33.65 -7.62 -6.99
C VAL A 16 34.04 -6.61 -5.89
N LYS A 17 34.50 -7.08 -4.72
CA LYS A 17 35.05 -6.22 -3.65
C LYS A 17 36.33 -5.49 -4.07
N TRP A 18 37.11 -6.07 -4.99
CA TRP A 18 38.45 -5.60 -5.37
C TRP A 18 38.47 -4.93 -6.76
N VAL A 19 37.30 -4.48 -7.25
CA VAL A 19 37.11 -3.96 -8.62
C VAL A 19 36.49 -2.57 -8.57
N GLY A 20 36.95 -1.64 -9.42
CA GLY A 20 36.40 -0.29 -9.55
C GLY A 20 34.95 -0.28 -10.08
N ALA A 21 34.15 0.71 -9.67
CA ALA A 21 32.68 0.73 -9.82
C ALA A 21 32.18 0.32 -11.23
N GLY A 22 32.57 1.02 -12.30
CA GLY A 22 32.11 0.74 -13.67
C GLY A 22 32.52 -0.62 -14.26
N LYS A 23 33.37 -1.40 -13.58
CA LYS A 23 33.66 -2.80 -13.94
C LYS A 23 32.88 -3.82 -13.10
N LYS A 24 32.16 -3.41 -12.05
CA LYS A 24 31.34 -4.30 -11.21
C LYS A 24 30.10 -4.78 -11.96
N ASP A 25 29.38 -3.85 -12.59
CA ASP A 25 28.07 -4.13 -13.18
C ASP A 25 28.23 -5.04 -14.41
N ALA A 26 29.25 -4.81 -15.24
CA ALA A 26 29.62 -5.71 -16.34
C ALA A 26 29.97 -7.14 -15.87
N ILE A 27 30.59 -7.28 -14.68
CA ILE A 27 30.86 -8.60 -14.08
C ILE A 27 29.56 -9.25 -13.60
N TRP A 28 28.66 -8.51 -12.96
CA TRP A 28 27.34 -9.02 -12.56
C TRP A 28 26.50 -9.45 -13.77
N THR A 29 26.31 -8.58 -14.76
CA THR A 29 25.56 -8.87 -15.99
C THR A 29 26.06 -10.13 -16.68
N LYS A 30 27.37 -10.27 -16.88
CA LYS A 30 27.97 -11.48 -17.50
C LYS A 30 27.85 -12.73 -16.63
N THR A 31 27.80 -12.59 -15.31
CA THR A 31 27.55 -13.70 -14.37
C THR A 31 26.08 -14.13 -14.40
N HIS A 32 25.16 -13.16 -14.47
CA HIS A 32 23.74 -13.40 -14.59
C HIS A 32 23.42 -14.09 -15.93
N GLU A 33 23.86 -13.54 -17.06
CA GLU A 33 23.68 -14.11 -18.40
C GLU A 33 24.17 -15.57 -18.48
N ARG A 34 25.38 -15.85 -17.97
CA ARG A 34 25.95 -17.22 -17.96
C ARG A 34 25.14 -18.19 -17.12
N ASN A 35 24.67 -17.77 -15.94
CA ASN A 35 23.88 -18.64 -15.07
C ASN A 35 22.41 -18.76 -15.53
N ALA A 36 21.87 -17.73 -16.18
CA ALA A 36 20.58 -17.79 -16.85
C ALA A 36 20.57 -18.86 -17.95
N ARG A 37 21.61 -18.90 -18.82
CA ARG A 37 21.73 -19.97 -19.84
C ARG A 37 21.84 -21.37 -19.22
N ARG A 38 22.58 -21.52 -18.11
CA ARG A 38 22.65 -22.81 -17.37
C ARG A 38 21.30 -23.24 -16.79
N VAL A 39 20.48 -22.29 -16.35
CA VAL A 39 19.13 -22.55 -15.84
C VAL A 39 18.16 -22.85 -17.00
N LEU A 40 18.19 -22.07 -18.07
CA LEU A 40 17.38 -22.29 -19.28
C LEU A 40 17.59 -23.69 -19.85
N ASN A 41 18.84 -24.07 -20.12
CA ASN A 41 19.14 -25.38 -20.71
C ASN A 41 18.61 -26.53 -19.83
N LEU A 42 18.75 -26.41 -18.50
CA LEU A 42 18.25 -27.41 -17.56
C LEU A 42 16.71 -27.40 -17.45
N MET A 43 16.07 -26.24 -17.58
CA MET A 43 14.60 -26.15 -17.63
C MET A 43 14.05 -26.82 -18.90
N ILE A 44 14.76 -26.71 -20.03
CA ILE A 44 14.40 -27.41 -21.27
C ILE A 44 14.67 -28.92 -21.14
N GLU A 45 15.78 -29.32 -20.51
CA GLU A 45 16.17 -30.72 -20.30
C GLU A 45 15.23 -31.49 -19.34
N LEU A 46 14.68 -30.81 -18.33
CA LEU A 46 13.74 -31.40 -17.35
C LEU A 46 12.26 -31.22 -17.73
N GLU A 47 11.96 -30.38 -18.73
CA GLU A 47 10.61 -30.09 -19.22
C GLU A 47 9.64 -29.66 -18.09
N GLY A 48 8.36 -30.09 -18.17
CA GLY A 48 7.38 -30.11 -17.08
C GLY A 48 7.32 -28.87 -16.19
N LEU A 49 7.50 -29.07 -14.88
CA LEU A 49 7.41 -28.01 -13.88
C LEU A 49 8.47 -26.93 -14.10
N TRP A 50 9.68 -27.33 -14.50
CA TRP A 50 10.82 -26.41 -14.61
C TRP A 50 10.64 -25.41 -15.74
N VAL A 51 10.07 -25.82 -16.88
CA VAL A 51 9.62 -24.88 -17.92
C VAL A 51 8.56 -23.92 -17.38
N LYS A 52 7.54 -24.42 -16.68
CA LYS A 52 6.44 -23.60 -16.12
C LYS A 52 6.95 -22.59 -15.08
N MET A 53 7.90 -22.99 -14.23
CA MET A 53 8.59 -22.08 -13.30
C MET A 53 9.45 -21.06 -14.06
N GLY A 54 10.13 -21.45 -15.14
CA GLY A 54 10.89 -20.55 -15.99
C GLY A 54 10.04 -19.51 -16.70
N GLN A 55 8.88 -19.91 -17.24
CA GLN A 55 7.85 -19.04 -17.81
C GLN A 55 7.37 -18.02 -16.77
N TYR A 56 6.93 -18.48 -15.59
CA TYR A 56 6.52 -17.60 -14.51
C TYR A 56 7.61 -16.58 -14.15
N LEU A 57 8.84 -17.07 -13.93
CA LEU A 57 9.98 -16.24 -13.55
C LEU A 57 10.43 -15.27 -14.65
N SER A 58 10.21 -15.56 -15.94
CA SER A 58 10.52 -14.63 -17.04
C SER A 58 9.65 -13.36 -17.04
N THR A 59 8.53 -13.37 -16.32
CA THR A 59 7.65 -12.19 -16.15
C THR A 59 8.04 -11.32 -14.94
N ARG A 60 8.82 -11.86 -13.99
CA ARG A 60 9.04 -11.27 -12.66
C ARG A 60 10.26 -10.35 -12.59
N ALA A 61 10.12 -9.16 -13.18
CA ALA A 61 11.11 -8.07 -13.13
C ALA A 61 11.41 -7.52 -11.72
N ASP A 62 10.59 -7.88 -10.73
CA ASP A 62 10.76 -7.59 -9.32
C ASP A 62 11.54 -8.68 -8.55
N VAL A 63 11.75 -9.86 -9.16
CA VAL A 63 12.42 -11.03 -8.56
C VAL A 63 13.75 -11.34 -9.25
N LEU A 64 13.80 -11.31 -10.60
CA LEU A 64 14.98 -11.69 -11.37
C LEU A 64 15.64 -10.50 -12.09
N PRO A 65 16.98 -10.49 -12.22
CA PRO A 65 17.69 -9.45 -12.95
C PRO A 65 17.45 -9.59 -14.47
N GLU A 66 17.49 -8.48 -15.20
CA GLU A 66 17.18 -8.41 -16.64
C GLU A 66 17.86 -9.49 -17.52
N PRO A 67 19.14 -9.89 -17.30
CA PRO A 67 19.76 -10.97 -18.09
C PRO A 67 19.14 -12.36 -17.87
N TYR A 68 18.48 -12.62 -16.75
CA TYR A 68 17.69 -13.84 -16.58
C TYR A 68 16.40 -13.75 -17.38
N ILE A 69 15.67 -12.64 -17.26
CA ILE A 69 14.39 -12.42 -17.95
C ILE A 69 14.55 -12.52 -19.47
N ASN A 70 15.58 -11.87 -20.03
CA ASN A 70 15.80 -11.89 -21.48
C ASN A 70 16.27 -13.27 -22.00
N VAL A 71 16.79 -14.15 -21.15
CA VAL A 71 17.14 -15.53 -21.52
C VAL A 71 15.94 -16.48 -21.30
N LEU A 72 15.23 -16.37 -20.18
CA LEU A 72 14.08 -17.23 -19.85
C LEU A 72 12.83 -16.93 -20.68
N LYS A 73 12.73 -15.76 -21.33
CA LYS A 73 11.65 -15.45 -22.30
C LYS A 73 11.51 -16.49 -23.41
N GLN A 74 12.59 -17.17 -23.79
CA GLN A 74 12.56 -18.27 -24.79
C GLN A 74 11.70 -19.47 -24.35
N LEU A 75 11.32 -19.57 -23.07
CA LEU A 75 10.37 -20.58 -22.58
C LEU A 75 8.90 -20.19 -22.81
N GLN A 76 8.62 -18.96 -23.26
CA GLN A 76 7.27 -18.50 -23.61
C GLN A 76 6.88 -18.84 -25.06
N ASP A 77 7.86 -19.22 -25.88
CA ASP A 77 7.63 -19.74 -27.23
C ASP A 77 7.08 -21.18 -27.16
N SER A 78 6.44 -21.65 -28.24
CA SER A 78 5.86 -23.01 -28.28
C SER A 78 6.95 -24.07 -28.18
N LEU A 79 6.77 -25.04 -27.28
CA LEU A 79 7.69 -26.16 -27.11
C LEU A 79 7.64 -27.13 -28.30
N PRO A 80 8.69 -27.95 -28.53
CA PRO A 80 8.63 -29.05 -29.48
C PRO A 80 7.46 -30.00 -29.15
N PRO A 81 6.62 -30.38 -30.12
CA PRO A 81 5.48 -31.24 -29.87
C PRO A 81 5.91 -32.70 -29.60
N ARG A 82 5.11 -33.40 -28.80
CA ARG A 82 5.21 -34.85 -28.59
C ARG A 82 4.82 -35.63 -29.86
N PRO A 83 5.34 -36.86 -30.03
CA PRO A 83 4.98 -37.71 -31.16
C PRO A 83 3.48 -38.00 -31.23
N LEU A 84 2.93 -38.05 -32.44
CA LEU A 84 1.51 -38.33 -32.68
C LEU A 84 1.02 -39.63 -32.03
N GLU A 85 1.90 -40.62 -31.87
CA GLU A 85 1.61 -41.89 -31.18
C GLU A 85 1.27 -41.71 -29.69
N GLU A 86 1.93 -40.77 -29.00
CA GLU A 86 1.65 -40.42 -27.59
C GLU A 86 0.30 -39.69 -27.47
N VAL A 87 0.05 -38.76 -28.41
CA VAL A 87 -1.21 -38.01 -28.51
C VAL A 87 -2.38 -38.97 -28.74
N ARG A 88 -2.27 -39.86 -29.73
CA ARG A 88 -3.25 -40.89 -30.05
C ARG A 88 -3.48 -41.83 -28.88
N GLY A 89 -2.41 -42.38 -28.31
CA GLY A 89 -2.50 -43.30 -27.17
C GLY A 89 -3.21 -42.67 -25.96
N THR A 90 -3.02 -41.38 -25.71
CA THR A 90 -3.72 -40.65 -24.65
C THR A 90 -5.20 -40.42 -25.00
N ILE A 91 -5.51 -39.96 -26.22
CA ILE A 91 -6.90 -39.73 -26.67
C ILE A 91 -7.72 -41.03 -26.61
N GLU A 92 -7.21 -42.12 -27.20
CA GLU A 92 -7.96 -43.37 -27.33
C GLU A 92 -8.16 -44.07 -25.96
N LYS A 93 -7.22 -43.89 -25.03
CA LYS A 93 -7.29 -44.39 -23.65
C LYS A 93 -8.31 -43.63 -22.79
N GLU A 94 -8.32 -42.30 -22.87
CA GLU A 94 -9.17 -41.46 -22.00
C GLU A 94 -10.60 -41.36 -22.51
N LEU A 95 -10.79 -41.35 -23.84
CA LEU A 95 -12.12 -41.27 -24.48
C LEU A 95 -12.70 -42.65 -24.84
N GLY A 96 -11.94 -43.73 -24.68
CA GLY A 96 -12.40 -45.12 -24.81
C GLY A 96 -12.77 -45.54 -26.24
N LYS A 97 -12.32 -44.81 -27.26
CA LYS A 97 -12.65 -45.01 -28.68
C LYS A 97 -11.46 -44.69 -29.59
N PRO A 98 -11.32 -45.33 -30.76
CA PRO A 98 -10.37 -44.92 -31.80
C PRO A 98 -10.55 -43.46 -32.22
N MET A 99 -9.47 -42.77 -32.60
CA MET A 99 -9.56 -41.37 -33.06
C MET A 99 -10.52 -41.19 -34.25
N ASN A 100 -10.57 -42.16 -35.17
CA ASN A 100 -11.42 -42.14 -36.36
C ASN A 100 -12.94 -42.20 -36.03
N ASP A 101 -13.30 -42.70 -34.84
CA ASP A 101 -14.70 -42.78 -34.38
C ASP A 101 -15.13 -41.52 -33.60
N LEU A 102 -14.18 -40.62 -33.33
CA LEU A 102 -14.35 -39.38 -32.56
C LEU A 102 -14.30 -38.14 -33.47
N PHE A 103 -13.38 -38.13 -34.44
CA PHE A 103 -13.08 -36.99 -35.29
C PHE A 103 -13.24 -37.33 -36.78
N ALA A 104 -14.02 -36.52 -37.51
CA ALA A 104 -14.08 -36.55 -38.96
C ALA A 104 -12.78 -36.03 -39.61
N ASN A 105 -12.03 -35.19 -38.88
CA ASN A 105 -10.73 -34.67 -39.28
C ASN A 105 -9.94 -34.28 -38.01
N PHE A 106 -8.63 -34.54 -37.99
CA PHE A 106 -7.74 -34.16 -36.88
C PHE A 106 -6.43 -33.62 -37.46
N VAL A 107 -6.08 -32.38 -37.12
CA VAL A 107 -4.88 -31.72 -37.65
C VAL A 107 -3.66 -32.23 -36.88
N LEU A 108 -2.76 -32.91 -37.59
CA LEU A 108 -1.60 -33.58 -36.99
C LEU A 108 -0.59 -32.59 -36.40
N ASP A 109 -0.46 -31.40 -36.99
CA ASP A 109 0.32 -30.30 -36.44
C ASP A 109 -0.48 -29.56 -35.34
N PRO A 110 0.04 -29.42 -34.10
CA PRO A 110 -0.67 -28.73 -33.04
C PRO A 110 -0.69 -27.21 -33.26
N LEU A 111 -1.78 -26.57 -32.84
CA LEU A 111 -1.93 -25.11 -32.77
C LEU A 111 -0.99 -24.47 -31.74
N ALA A 112 -0.70 -25.20 -30.66
CA ALA A 112 0.18 -24.77 -29.58
C ALA A 112 0.68 -25.98 -28.76
N THR A 113 1.90 -25.87 -28.24
CA THR A 113 2.50 -26.83 -27.30
C THR A 113 2.91 -26.09 -26.02
N ALA A 114 2.44 -26.58 -24.88
CA ALA A 114 2.72 -26.07 -23.54
C ALA A 114 3.48 -27.10 -22.69
N SER A 115 3.88 -26.70 -21.49
CA SER A 115 4.69 -27.50 -20.55
C SER A 115 4.03 -28.78 -20.04
N ILE A 116 2.70 -28.88 -20.10
CA ILE A 116 1.94 -30.05 -19.63
C ILE A 116 1.11 -30.75 -20.72
N ALA A 117 0.93 -30.10 -21.88
CA ALA A 117 -0.04 -30.52 -22.89
C ALA A 117 0.23 -29.88 -24.25
N GLN A 118 -0.38 -30.43 -25.30
CA GLN A 118 -0.48 -29.79 -26.62
C GLN A 118 -1.93 -29.71 -27.11
N VAL A 119 -2.19 -28.75 -27.99
CA VAL A 119 -3.53 -28.39 -28.46
C VAL A 119 -3.61 -28.59 -29.97
N HIS A 120 -4.47 -29.49 -30.42
CA HIS A 120 -4.73 -29.74 -31.84
C HIS A 120 -6.09 -29.17 -32.26
N ARG A 121 -6.23 -28.80 -33.54
CA ARG A 121 -7.54 -28.54 -34.15
C ARG A 121 -8.13 -29.85 -34.65
N ALA A 122 -9.43 -30.05 -34.45
CA ALA A 122 -10.15 -31.18 -35.02
C ALA A 122 -11.58 -30.79 -35.42
N THR A 123 -12.20 -31.65 -36.22
CA THR A 123 -13.63 -31.61 -36.54
C THR A 123 -14.24 -32.88 -35.95
N LEU A 124 -15.22 -32.76 -35.06
CA LEU A 124 -15.95 -33.91 -34.52
C LEU A 124 -16.76 -34.60 -35.63
N VAL A 125 -17.13 -35.87 -35.41
CA VAL A 125 -18.00 -36.63 -36.34
C VAL A 125 -19.40 -36.02 -36.56
N ASP A 126 -19.82 -35.07 -35.71
CA ASP A 126 -21.05 -34.28 -35.87
C ASP A 126 -20.85 -32.95 -36.64
N GLY A 127 -19.63 -32.68 -37.11
CA GLY A 127 -19.28 -31.48 -37.88
C GLY A 127 -18.87 -30.27 -37.06
N ARG A 128 -18.85 -30.35 -35.71
CA ARG A 128 -18.37 -29.23 -34.86
C ARG A 128 -16.85 -29.09 -34.92
N GLU A 129 -16.39 -27.87 -35.16
CA GLU A 129 -14.98 -27.48 -35.07
C GLU A 129 -14.54 -27.32 -33.60
N VAL A 130 -13.48 -28.01 -33.21
CA VAL A 130 -13.00 -28.09 -31.82
C VAL A 130 -11.49 -27.91 -31.70
N VAL A 131 -11.05 -27.49 -30.52
CA VAL A 131 -9.68 -27.73 -30.05
C VAL A 131 -9.67 -28.90 -29.07
N VAL A 132 -8.66 -29.75 -29.19
CA VAL A 132 -8.41 -30.87 -28.29
C VAL A 132 -7.10 -30.58 -27.57
N LYS A 133 -7.15 -30.35 -26.25
CA LYS A 133 -6.00 -30.17 -25.35
C LYS A 133 -5.68 -31.55 -24.74
N ILE A 134 -4.51 -32.10 -25.05
CA ILE A 134 -4.06 -33.43 -24.62
C ILE A 134 -2.85 -33.27 -23.69
N GLN A 135 -2.96 -33.79 -22.47
CA GLN A 135 -1.87 -33.85 -21.51
C GLN A 135 -0.78 -34.82 -21.98
N HIS A 136 0.49 -34.41 -21.90
CA HIS A 136 1.64 -35.27 -22.23
C HIS A 136 1.67 -36.52 -21.32
N ASP A 137 2.08 -37.69 -21.82
CA ASP A 137 2.03 -38.89 -20.98
C ASP A 137 3.13 -38.89 -19.90
N GLY A 138 2.84 -39.52 -18.76
CA GLY A 138 3.71 -39.51 -17.57
C GLY A 138 3.91 -38.14 -16.87
N ILE A 139 3.48 -37.02 -17.47
CA ILE A 139 3.84 -35.67 -16.97
C ILE A 139 3.33 -35.37 -15.56
N LYS A 140 2.22 -36.02 -15.16
CA LYS A 140 1.63 -35.93 -13.81
C LYS A 140 2.61 -36.38 -12.73
N ASP A 141 3.30 -37.50 -12.94
CA ASP A 141 4.26 -38.05 -11.98
C ASP A 141 5.57 -37.25 -11.97
N ILE A 142 6.03 -36.80 -13.15
CA ILE A 142 7.19 -35.90 -13.29
C ILE A 142 6.97 -34.62 -12.47
N ILE A 143 5.84 -33.94 -12.65
CA ILE A 143 5.54 -32.68 -11.96
C ILE A 143 5.37 -32.86 -10.45
N LEU A 144 4.79 -33.98 -10.00
CA LEU A 144 4.66 -34.28 -8.57
C LEU A 144 6.01 -34.60 -7.89
N GLU A 145 6.99 -35.15 -8.62
CA GLU A 145 8.36 -35.32 -8.10
C GLU A 145 9.15 -34.00 -8.17
N ASP A 146 9.01 -33.23 -9.26
CA ASP A 146 9.63 -31.92 -9.41
C ASP A 146 9.18 -30.91 -8.35
N LEU A 147 7.92 -30.96 -7.91
CA LEU A 147 7.44 -30.11 -6.80
C LEU A 147 8.20 -30.41 -5.50
N LYS A 148 8.53 -31.68 -5.22
CA LYS A 148 9.37 -32.07 -4.06
C LYS A 148 10.79 -31.52 -4.23
N ASN A 149 11.39 -31.73 -5.40
CA ASN A 149 12.74 -31.24 -5.73
C ASN A 149 12.84 -29.72 -5.62
N ALA A 150 11.85 -28.99 -6.14
CA ALA A 150 11.77 -27.53 -6.05
C ALA A 150 11.58 -27.05 -4.61
N LYS A 151 10.73 -27.72 -3.81
CA LYS A 151 10.57 -27.41 -2.38
C LYS A 151 11.86 -27.64 -1.60
N SER A 152 12.51 -28.79 -1.74
CA SER A 152 13.80 -29.07 -1.07
C SER A 152 14.91 -28.09 -1.49
N LEU A 153 14.92 -27.64 -2.75
CA LEU A 153 15.83 -26.60 -3.22
C LEU A 153 15.55 -25.24 -2.55
N VAL A 154 14.28 -24.85 -2.45
CA VAL A 154 13.87 -23.57 -1.83
C VAL A 154 14.14 -23.58 -0.32
N GLU A 155 13.86 -24.68 0.38
CA GLU A 155 14.21 -24.86 1.80
C GLU A 155 15.73 -24.79 2.03
N TRP A 156 16.53 -25.40 1.15
CA TRP A 156 17.99 -25.29 1.19
C TRP A 156 18.48 -23.85 0.95
N ILE A 157 17.85 -23.11 0.03
CA ILE A 157 18.15 -21.68 -0.19
C ILE A 157 17.80 -20.85 1.05
N ALA A 158 16.63 -21.09 1.67
CA ALA A 158 16.20 -20.39 2.88
C ALA A 158 17.12 -20.70 4.09
N TRP A 159 17.72 -21.89 4.15
CA TRP A 159 18.74 -22.25 5.14
C TRP A 159 20.09 -21.56 4.87
N ALA A 160 20.57 -21.61 3.63
CA ALA A 160 21.88 -21.07 3.25
C ALA A 160 21.92 -19.53 3.24
N GLU A 161 20.85 -18.90 2.74
CA GLU A 161 20.71 -17.45 2.57
C GLU A 161 19.34 -16.97 3.12
N PRO A 162 19.14 -16.89 4.46
CA PRO A 162 17.82 -16.62 5.06
C PRO A 162 17.12 -15.32 4.66
N GLN A 163 17.81 -14.40 4.00
CA GLN A 163 17.21 -13.21 3.36
C GLN A 163 16.39 -13.53 2.10
N TYR A 164 16.49 -14.74 1.55
CA TYR A 164 15.82 -15.23 0.34
C TYR A 164 14.87 -16.38 0.66
N ASN A 165 14.03 -16.22 1.69
CA ASN A 165 12.99 -17.18 2.04
C ASN A 165 11.85 -17.15 1.01
N PHE A 166 11.86 -18.10 0.07
CA PHE A 166 10.80 -18.30 -0.91
C PHE A 166 9.78 -19.39 -0.51
N ASN A 167 9.82 -19.92 0.73
CA ASN A 167 8.93 -21.00 1.17
C ASN A 167 7.43 -20.69 0.91
N PRO A 168 6.90 -19.49 1.24
CA PRO A 168 5.49 -19.18 0.98
C PRO A 168 5.10 -19.19 -0.52
N MET A 169 6.07 -19.01 -1.42
CA MET A 169 5.83 -19.09 -2.87
C MET A 169 5.81 -20.54 -3.35
N ILE A 170 6.74 -21.38 -2.90
CA ILE A 170 6.75 -22.80 -3.33
C ILE A 170 5.63 -23.61 -2.65
N ASP A 171 5.21 -23.26 -1.43
CA ASP A 171 4.06 -23.86 -0.76
C ASP A 171 2.75 -23.62 -1.53
N GLU A 172 2.54 -22.41 -2.06
CA GLU A 172 1.39 -22.11 -2.93
C GLU A 172 1.49 -22.87 -4.27
N TRP A 173 2.69 -22.99 -4.86
CA TRP A 173 2.90 -23.81 -6.06
C TRP A 173 2.61 -25.30 -5.83
N CYS A 174 3.02 -25.87 -4.68
CA CYS A 174 2.71 -27.25 -4.31
C CYS A 174 1.21 -27.52 -4.11
N LYS A 175 0.42 -26.46 -3.85
CA LYS A 175 -1.03 -26.52 -3.65
C LYS A 175 -1.81 -26.31 -4.95
N GLU A 176 -1.35 -25.42 -5.83
CA GLU A 176 -2.09 -25.02 -7.02
C GLU A 176 -1.67 -25.81 -8.28
N ALA A 177 -0.38 -26.08 -8.50
CA ALA A 177 0.10 -26.78 -9.70
C ALA A 177 -0.48 -28.21 -9.89
N PRO A 178 -0.75 -29.01 -8.84
CA PRO A 178 -1.40 -30.32 -9.02
C PRO A 178 -2.81 -30.26 -9.59
N LYS A 179 -3.53 -29.12 -9.47
CA LYS A 179 -4.89 -28.96 -10.00
C LYS A 179 -4.91 -28.88 -11.53
N GLU A 180 -3.84 -28.32 -12.11
CA GLU A 180 -3.67 -28.20 -13.56
C GLU A 180 -3.36 -29.56 -14.25
N LEU A 181 -3.15 -30.62 -13.46
CA LEU A 181 -2.92 -32.00 -13.94
C LEU A 181 -4.24 -32.82 -14.05
N ASP A 182 -5.37 -32.14 -13.95
CA ASP A 182 -6.73 -32.68 -14.07
C ASP A 182 -7.61 -31.66 -14.80
N PHE A 183 -7.87 -31.90 -16.09
CA PHE A 183 -8.63 -30.97 -16.92
C PHE A 183 -10.13 -30.93 -16.62
N ASN A 184 -10.66 -31.76 -15.72
CA ASN A 184 -12.03 -31.58 -15.22
C ASN A 184 -12.14 -30.29 -14.39
N HIS A 185 -11.11 -29.93 -13.61
CA HIS A 185 -11.08 -28.63 -12.91
C HIS A 185 -11.07 -27.45 -13.90
N GLU A 186 -10.28 -27.53 -14.97
CA GLU A 186 -10.24 -26.48 -16.00
C GLU A 186 -11.60 -26.37 -16.72
N ALA A 187 -12.24 -27.50 -17.04
CA ALA A 187 -13.58 -27.56 -17.60
C ALA A 187 -14.64 -26.93 -16.69
N GLU A 188 -14.62 -27.23 -15.39
CA GLU A 188 -15.54 -26.64 -14.41
C GLU A 188 -15.30 -25.14 -14.21
N ASN A 189 -14.03 -24.71 -14.10
CA ASN A 189 -13.66 -23.30 -14.01
C ASN A 189 -14.14 -22.52 -15.24
N THR A 190 -13.92 -23.07 -16.44
CA THR A 190 -14.35 -22.46 -17.71
C THR A 190 -15.87 -22.31 -17.79
N LYS A 191 -16.63 -23.35 -17.43
CA LYS A 191 -18.10 -23.30 -17.35
C LYS A 191 -18.58 -22.26 -16.34
N ALA A 192 -17.95 -22.20 -15.16
CA ALA A 192 -18.32 -21.27 -14.11
C ALA A 192 -18.05 -19.80 -14.50
N VAL A 193 -16.87 -19.47 -15.05
CA VAL A 193 -16.57 -18.10 -15.50
C VAL A 193 -17.42 -17.73 -16.73
N SER A 194 -17.67 -18.66 -17.65
CA SER A 194 -18.59 -18.45 -18.78
C SER A 194 -20.01 -18.09 -18.31
N SER A 195 -20.55 -18.84 -17.35
CA SER A 195 -21.85 -18.53 -16.72
C SER A 195 -21.85 -17.16 -16.05
N ASN A 196 -20.84 -16.84 -15.24
CA ASN A 196 -20.76 -15.57 -14.51
C ASN A 196 -20.68 -14.36 -15.45
N LEU A 197 -19.78 -14.37 -16.43
CA LEU A 197 -19.58 -13.22 -17.33
C LEU A 197 -20.72 -13.08 -18.36
N SER A 198 -21.47 -14.16 -18.63
CA SER A 198 -22.69 -14.11 -19.46
C SER A 198 -23.90 -13.53 -18.73
N GLN A 199 -23.90 -13.44 -17.38
CA GLN A 199 -25.01 -12.87 -16.63
C GLN A 199 -25.06 -11.35 -16.77
N LYS A 200 -25.90 -10.89 -17.71
CA LYS A 200 -26.37 -9.50 -17.73
C LYS A 200 -27.19 -9.22 -16.48
N THR A 201 -26.56 -8.61 -15.48
CA THR A 201 -27.24 -8.09 -14.29
C THR A 201 -28.32 -7.09 -14.73
N ASN A 202 -29.59 -7.44 -14.50
CA ASN A 202 -30.71 -6.51 -14.65
C ASN A 202 -30.64 -5.46 -13.53
N CYS A 203 -29.76 -4.48 -13.71
CA CYS A 203 -29.58 -3.37 -12.78
C CYS A 203 -30.85 -2.52 -12.74
N GLU A 204 -31.54 -2.52 -11.60
CA GLU A 204 -32.51 -1.47 -11.27
C GLU A 204 -31.81 -0.10 -11.30
N SER A 205 -32.58 0.93 -11.68
CA SER A 205 -32.09 2.24 -12.11
C SER A 205 -31.14 2.92 -11.10
N GLY A 206 -29.83 2.75 -11.30
CA GLY A 206 -28.79 3.45 -10.53
C GLY A 206 -27.49 2.65 -10.32
N ALA A 207 -27.52 1.32 -10.41
CA ALA A 207 -26.31 0.50 -10.29
C ALA A 207 -25.44 0.56 -11.55
N VAL A 208 -24.12 0.68 -11.40
CA VAL A 208 -23.18 0.67 -12.54
C VAL A 208 -23.19 -0.70 -13.22
N SER A 209 -23.27 -0.71 -14.55
CA SER A 209 -23.26 -1.96 -15.33
C SER A 209 -21.93 -2.70 -15.20
N SER A 210 -21.96 -3.83 -14.49
CA SER A 210 -20.83 -4.76 -14.38
C SER A 210 -20.66 -5.64 -15.62
N ALA A 211 -21.66 -5.69 -16.52
CA ALA A 211 -21.62 -6.53 -17.72
C ALA A 211 -20.36 -6.28 -18.57
N VAL A 212 -19.78 -7.37 -19.08
CA VAL A 212 -18.54 -7.36 -19.89
C VAL A 212 -18.78 -8.00 -21.24
N ASP A 213 -18.00 -7.60 -22.26
CA ASP A 213 -18.19 -8.05 -23.65
C ASP A 213 -17.03 -8.95 -24.13
N VAL A 214 -16.89 -10.12 -23.49
CA VAL A 214 -15.89 -11.15 -23.81
C VAL A 214 -16.52 -12.45 -24.29
N LEU A 215 -15.72 -13.28 -24.96
CA LEU A 215 -16.09 -14.62 -25.41
C LEU A 215 -15.30 -15.69 -24.64
N ILE A 216 -15.93 -16.84 -24.36
CA ILE A 216 -15.31 -18.02 -23.74
C ILE A 216 -15.79 -19.24 -24.56
N PRO A 217 -14.90 -20.18 -24.96
CA PRO A 217 -15.30 -21.35 -25.74
C PRO A 217 -16.23 -22.28 -24.94
N GLU A 218 -17.19 -22.91 -25.62
CA GLU A 218 -18.00 -23.99 -25.02
C GLU A 218 -17.10 -25.19 -24.65
N VAL A 219 -17.32 -25.74 -23.45
CA VAL A 219 -16.66 -26.98 -22.99
C VAL A 219 -17.50 -28.18 -23.41
N ILE A 220 -17.04 -28.92 -24.42
CA ILE A 220 -17.79 -30.01 -25.06
C ILE A 220 -17.60 -31.34 -24.31
N GLN A 221 -16.37 -31.67 -23.92
CA GLN A 221 -16.06 -32.88 -23.16
C GLN A 221 -14.76 -32.70 -22.34
N SER A 222 -14.68 -33.31 -21.16
CA SER A 222 -13.48 -33.36 -20.34
C SER A 222 -13.22 -34.77 -19.79
N THR A 223 -11.97 -35.00 -19.42
CA THR A 223 -11.39 -36.14 -18.69
C THR A 223 -10.18 -35.62 -17.92
N ASP A 224 -9.50 -36.45 -17.12
CA ASP A 224 -8.27 -36.05 -16.42
C ASP A 224 -7.20 -35.50 -17.37
N LYS A 225 -7.00 -36.13 -18.55
CA LYS A 225 -5.93 -35.78 -19.50
C LYS A 225 -6.37 -35.15 -20.82
N VAL A 226 -7.65 -35.21 -21.19
CA VAL A 226 -8.15 -34.66 -22.47
C VAL A 226 -9.32 -33.71 -22.26
N LEU A 227 -9.20 -32.51 -22.83
CA LEU A 227 -10.22 -31.46 -22.81
C LEU A 227 -10.57 -31.03 -24.24
N ILE A 228 -11.85 -31.12 -24.59
CA ILE A 228 -12.39 -30.72 -25.88
C ILE A 228 -13.21 -29.45 -25.71
N LEU A 229 -12.77 -28.36 -26.35
CA LEU A 229 -13.42 -27.06 -26.35
C LEU A 229 -13.84 -26.67 -27.77
N GLN A 230 -14.81 -25.78 -27.89
CA GLN A 230 -15.14 -25.11 -29.15
C GLN A 230 -13.90 -24.44 -29.78
N TYR A 231 -13.68 -24.63 -31.09
CA TYR A 231 -12.66 -23.89 -31.82
C TYR A 231 -13.10 -22.41 -32.00
N MET A 232 -12.24 -21.48 -31.57
CA MET A 232 -12.49 -20.05 -31.66
C MET A 232 -11.48 -19.42 -32.64
N ASP A 233 -11.94 -19.00 -33.81
CA ASP A 233 -11.06 -18.40 -34.83
C ASP A 233 -10.73 -16.94 -34.47
N GLY A 234 -9.51 -16.70 -33.97
CA GLY A 234 -9.12 -15.40 -33.44
C GLY A 234 -7.64 -15.07 -33.58
N ILE A 235 -7.33 -13.79 -33.44
CA ILE A 235 -5.98 -13.21 -33.57
C ILE A 235 -5.26 -13.27 -32.22
N ARG A 236 -3.98 -13.65 -32.18
CA ARG A 236 -3.18 -13.68 -30.94
C ARG A 236 -2.78 -12.27 -30.51
N LEU A 237 -2.74 -11.99 -29.20
CA LEU A 237 -2.40 -10.64 -28.68
C LEU A 237 -0.96 -10.18 -28.98
N ASN A 238 -0.07 -11.07 -29.42
CA ASN A 238 1.28 -10.72 -29.86
C ASN A 238 1.41 -10.48 -31.37
N ASP A 239 0.38 -10.81 -32.16
CA ASP A 239 0.34 -10.60 -33.61
C ASP A 239 -0.14 -9.17 -33.94
N ASN A 240 0.76 -8.20 -33.75
CA ASN A 240 0.46 -6.78 -33.97
C ASN A 240 0.04 -6.48 -35.42
N ASP A 241 0.61 -7.18 -36.39
CA ASP A 241 0.36 -6.98 -37.82
C ASP A 241 -1.08 -7.40 -38.17
N SER A 242 -1.54 -8.56 -37.70
CA SER A 242 -2.95 -8.97 -37.86
C SER A 242 -3.90 -8.06 -37.07
N LEU A 243 -3.55 -7.64 -35.85
CA LEU A 243 -4.40 -6.72 -35.07
C LEU A 243 -4.60 -5.38 -35.79
N GLU A 244 -3.57 -4.86 -36.47
CA GLU A 244 -3.65 -3.64 -37.27
C GLU A 244 -4.37 -3.85 -38.61
N ALA A 245 -4.14 -4.99 -39.28
CA ALA A 245 -4.84 -5.34 -40.52
C ALA A 245 -6.36 -5.52 -40.35
N TYR A 246 -6.81 -6.00 -39.19
CA TYR A 246 -8.23 -6.08 -38.82
C TYR A 246 -8.78 -4.81 -38.16
N GLY A 247 -7.95 -3.77 -37.96
CA GLY A 247 -8.39 -2.49 -37.36
C GLY A 247 -8.80 -2.60 -35.88
N VAL A 248 -8.21 -3.52 -35.12
CA VAL A 248 -8.57 -3.77 -33.73
C VAL A 248 -8.17 -2.58 -32.84
N ASP A 249 -9.12 -2.05 -32.08
CA ASP A 249 -8.88 -1.07 -31.02
C ASP A 249 -8.15 -1.75 -29.84
N LYS A 250 -6.81 -1.71 -29.90
CA LYS A 250 -5.92 -2.26 -28.88
C LYS A 250 -6.16 -1.67 -27.48
N GLN A 251 -6.66 -0.43 -27.38
CA GLN A 251 -6.96 0.17 -26.08
C GLN A 251 -8.24 -0.44 -25.51
N ARG A 252 -9.36 -0.35 -26.23
CA ARG A 252 -10.66 -0.91 -25.81
C ARG A 252 -10.56 -2.41 -25.50
N LEU A 253 -9.75 -3.14 -26.26
CA LEU A 253 -9.46 -4.56 -26.04
C LEU A 253 -8.87 -4.83 -24.64
N VAL A 254 -7.86 -4.05 -24.22
CA VAL A 254 -7.25 -4.20 -22.89
C VAL A 254 -8.14 -3.62 -21.79
N GLU A 255 -8.94 -2.60 -22.08
CA GLU A 255 -9.99 -2.11 -21.17
C GLU A 255 -11.02 -3.21 -20.87
N GLU A 256 -11.53 -3.92 -21.88
CA GLU A 256 -12.53 -4.97 -21.70
C GLU A 256 -11.96 -6.23 -21.03
N ILE A 257 -10.71 -6.62 -21.34
CA ILE A 257 -9.96 -7.63 -20.57
C ILE A 257 -9.88 -7.20 -19.09
N THR A 258 -9.56 -5.93 -18.83
CA THR A 258 -9.46 -5.40 -17.46
C THR A 258 -10.82 -5.43 -16.75
N ARG A 259 -11.92 -5.11 -17.45
CA ARG A 259 -13.29 -5.24 -16.93
C ARG A 259 -13.64 -6.70 -16.59
N ALA A 260 -13.31 -7.65 -17.46
CA ALA A 260 -13.59 -9.08 -17.24
C ALA A 260 -12.84 -9.65 -16.01
N TYR A 261 -11.62 -9.19 -15.76
CA TYR A 261 -10.88 -9.53 -14.53
C TYR A 261 -11.41 -8.78 -13.30
N ALA A 262 -11.87 -7.53 -13.46
CA ALA A 262 -12.53 -6.79 -12.38
C ALA A 262 -13.84 -7.47 -11.93
N HIS A 263 -14.65 -7.97 -12.86
CA HIS A 263 -15.87 -8.73 -12.56
C HIS A 263 -15.57 -9.99 -11.74
N GLN A 264 -14.67 -10.83 -12.26
CA GLN A 264 -14.20 -12.05 -11.62
C GLN A 264 -13.72 -11.81 -10.18
N ILE A 265 -12.89 -10.80 -9.96
CA ILE A 265 -12.37 -10.49 -8.63
C ILE A 265 -13.47 -9.95 -7.71
N TYR A 266 -14.20 -8.92 -8.13
CA TYR A 266 -15.01 -8.08 -7.25
C TYR A 266 -16.50 -8.44 -7.20
N VAL A 267 -17.07 -8.89 -8.32
CA VAL A 267 -18.50 -9.30 -8.39
C VAL A 267 -18.64 -10.78 -8.04
N ASP A 268 -17.81 -11.64 -8.64
CA ASP A 268 -17.91 -13.09 -8.48
C ASP A 268 -17.14 -13.58 -7.24
N GLY A 269 -15.99 -12.96 -6.93
CA GLY A 269 -15.04 -13.53 -5.98
C GLY A 269 -14.42 -14.84 -6.48
N PHE A 270 -14.36 -15.03 -7.80
CA PHE A 270 -13.87 -16.21 -8.48
C PHE A 270 -13.12 -15.79 -9.75
N PHE A 271 -11.80 -15.87 -9.72
CA PHE A 271 -10.95 -15.20 -10.71
C PHE A 271 -9.75 -16.03 -11.18
N ASN A 272 -9.44 -15.88 -12.47
CA ASN A 272 -8.24 -16.43 -13.07
C ASN A 272 -6.99 -15.73 -12.52
N GLY A 273 -5.98 -16.51 -12.14
CA GLY A 273 -4.70 -16.04 -11.63
C GLY A 273 -3.64 -15.77 -12.70
N ASP A 274 -3.89 -16.08 -13.98
CA ASP A 274 -2.89 -15.99 -15.05
C ASP A 274 -3.37 -15.33 -16.35
N PRO A 275 -3.53 -13.99 -16.37
CA PRO A 275 -3.69 -13.20 -17.59
C PRO A 275 -2.38 -13.10 -18.41
N HIS A 276 -1.81 -14.24 -18.80
CA HIS A 276 -0.71 -14.28 -19.75
C HIS A 276 -1.21 -14.00 -21.17
N PRO A 277 -0.53 -13.19 -22.01
CA PRO A 277 -1.02 -12.82 -23.35
C PRO A 277 -1.35 -14.00 -24.29
N GLY A 278 -0.76 -15.18 -24.07
CA GLY A 278 -1.09 -16.40 -24.82
C GLY A 278 -2.46 -17.03 -24.47
N ASN A 279 -3.07 -16.65 -23.35
CA ASN A 279 -4.35 -17.18 -22.87
C ASN A 279 -5.55 -16.40 -23.46
N PHE A 280 -5.28 -15.51 -24.44
CA PHE A 280 -6.24 -14.61 -25.06
C PHE A 280 -6.16 -14.67 -26.59
N LEU A 281 -7.32 -14.54 -27.25
CA LEU A 281 -7.42 -14.17 -28.67
C LEU A 281 -8.33 -12.95 -28.83
N VAL A 282 -8.42 -12.43 -30.06
CA VAL A 282 -9.40 -11.40 -30.48
C VAL A 282 -10.31 -11.97 -31.57
N SER A 283 -11.62 -11.75 -31.49
CA SER A 283 -12.53 -12.17 -32.57
C SER A 283 -12.22 -11.45 -33.88
N LYS A 284 -12.15 -12.20 -34.98
CA LYS A 284 -12.01 -11.63 -36.33
C LYS A 284 -13.25 -10.85 -36.78
N GLU A 285 -14.41 -11.13 -36.19
CA GLU A 285 -15.64 -10.38 -36.41
C GLU A 285 -15.70 -9.11 -35.53
N PRO A 286 -16.12 -7.96 -36.07
CA PRO A 286 -16.46 -6.77 -35.28
C PRO A 286 -17.54 -7.09 -34.22
N PRO A 287 -17.46 -6.58 -32.99
CA PRO A 287 -16.60 -5.47 -32.54
C PRO A 287 -15.22 -5.89 -32.00
N HIS A 288 -14.64 -7.02 -32.43
CA HIS A 288 -13.30 -7.49 -32.07
C HIS A 288 -13.12 -7.72 -30.56
N LYS A 289 -13.90 -8.66 -30.03
CA LYS A 289 -14.01 -8.98 -28.60
C LYS A 289 -12.80 -9.78 -28.12
N PRO A 290 -12.37 -9.62 -26.85
CA PRO A 290 -11.46 -10.56 -26.22
C PRO A 290 -12.09 -11.95 -26.12
N ILE A 291 -11.30 -12.98 -26.42
CA ILE A 291 -11.63 -14.39 -26.20
C ILE A 291 -10.72 -14.91 -25.10
N LEU A 292 -11.28 -15.43 -24.01
CA LEU A 292 -10.52 -15.99 -22.87
C LEU A 292 -10.44 -17.52 -23.01
N LEU A 293 -9.23 -18.09 -23.00
CA LEU A 293 -9.02 -19.50 -23.35
C LEU A 293 -8.73 -20.43 -22.15
N ASP A 294 -7.81 -20.08 -21.27
CA ASP A 294 -7.32 -20.97 -20.21
C ASP A 294 -7.82 -20.53 -18.83
N PHE A 295 -8.40 -21.46 -18.06
CA PHE A 295 -8.90 -21.25 -16.70
C PHE A 295 -8.35 -22.27 -15.70
N GLY A 296 -7.21 -22.90 -15.99
CA GLY A 296 -6.58 -23.91 -15.12
C GLY A 296 -6.24 -23.36 -13.72
N LEU A 297 -5.71 -22.13 -13.65
CA LEU A 297 -5.38 -21.44 -12.41
C LEU A 297 -6.48 -20.47 -11.96
N THR A 298 -7.66 -20.96 -11.63
CA THR A 298 -8.77 -20.13 -11.10
C THR A 298 -8.92 -20.27 -9.58
N LYS A 299 -9.08 -19.14 -8.87
CA LYS A 299 -9.23 -19.09 -7.40
C LYS A 299 -10.56 -18.49 -6.95
N ARG A 300 -11.11 -19.04 -5.87
CA ARG A 300 -12.24 -18.46 -5.11
C ARG A 300 -11.73 -17.75 -3.86
N ILE A 301 -12.26 -16.56 -3.59
CA ILE A 301 -11.98 -15.77 -2.38
C ILE A 301 -13.26 -15.55 -1.56
N SER A 302 -13.12 -15.37 -0.25
CA SER A 302 -14.26 -15.05 0.63
C SER A 302 -14.80 -13.64 0.35
N GLN A 303 -16.06 -13.38 0.72
CA GLN A 303 -16.65 -12.04 0.67
C GLN A 303 -15.83 -11.03 1.48
N SER A 304 -15.28 -11.42 2.63
CA SER A 304 -14.40 -10.58 3.45
C SER A 304 -13.08 -10.23 2.76
N MET A 305 -12.41 -11.20 2.12
CA MET A 305 -11.21 -10.95 1.32
C MET A 305 -11.53 -10.04 0.13
N ARG A 306 -12.67 -10.24 -0.52
CA ARG A 306 -13.15 -9.43 -1.65
C ARG A 306 -13.42 -7.97 -1.25
N GLN A 307 -14.05 -7.76 -0.10
CA GLN A 307 -14.23 -6.44 0.51
C GLN A 307 -12.89 -5.79 0.87
N ALA A 308 -11.96 -6.54 1.49
CA ALA A 308 -10.67 -6.00 1.89
C ALA A 308 -9.78 -5.64 0.67
N LEU A 309 -9.82 -6.43 -0.40
CA LEU A 309 -9.20 -6.08 -1.69
C LEU A 309 -9.82 -4.81 -2.29
N ALA A 310 -11.15 -4.68 -2.30
CA ALA A 310 -11.84 -3.49 -2.79
C ALA A 310 -11.53 -2.24 -1.95
N LYS A 311 -11.49 -2.36 -0.62
CA LYS A 311 -11.04 -1.31 0.30
C LYS A 311 -9.60 -0.90 0.03
N MET A 312 -8.67 -1.85 -0.10
CA MET A 312 -7.28 -1.57 -0.45
C MET A 312 -7.20 -0.77 -1.75
N PHE A 313 -7.89 -1.24 -2.80
CA PHE A 313 -7.90 -0.60 -4.12
C PHE A 313 -8.37 0.86 -4.06
N LEU A 314 -9.49 1.11 -3.40
CA LEU A 314 -10.09 2.45 -3.30
C LEU A 314 -9.32 3.36 -2.34
N SER A 315 -8.77 2.82 -1.25
CA SER A 315 -7.88 3.58 -0.34
C SER A 315 -6.63 4.08 -1.06
N CYS A 316 -6.07 3.27 -1.96
CA CYS A 316 -4.95 3.68 -2.81
C CYS A 316 -5.33 4.71 -3.88
N ALA A 317 -6.58 4.69 -4.35
CA ALA A 317 -7.11 5.68 -5.27
C ALA A 317 -7.35 7.05 -4.62
N GLU A 318 -7.79 7.07 -3.36
CA GLU A 318 -8.09 8.30 -2.62
C GLU A 318 -6.90 8.78 -1.78
N GLY A 319 -5.83 7.98 -1.67
CA GLY A 319 -4.65 8.27 -0.88
C GLY A 319 -4.84 8.06 0.63
N ASP A 320 -5.88 7.33 1.04
CA ASP A 320 -6.19 7.09 2.46
C ASP A 320 -5.25 6.04 3.06
N HIS A 321 -4.29 6.52 3.85
CA HIS A 321 -3.28 5.68 4.50
C HIS A 321 -3.88 4.79 5.60
N VAL A 322 -4.98 5.22 6.23
CA VAL A 322 -5.57 4.58 7.41
C VAL A 322 -6.56 3.50 6.98
N ALA A 323 -7.40 3.79 6.00
CA ALA A 323 -8.24 2.77 5.35
C ALA A 323 -7.40 1.70 4.64
N LEU A 324 -6.25 2.07 4.04
CA LEU A 324 -5.30 1.10 3.48
C LEU A 324 -4.70 0.17 4.55
N LEU A 325 -4.21 0.72 5.67
CA LEU A 325 -3.70 -0.10 6.77
C LEU A 325 -4.79 -1.01 7.37
N SER A 326 -6.04 -0.54 7.44
CA SER A 326 -7.18 -1.38 7.84
C SER A 326 -7.44 -2.49 6.84
N ALA A 327 -7.44 -2.20 5.54
CA ALA A 327 -7.62 -3.21 4.49
C ALA A 327 -6.53 -4.29 4.53
N PHE A 328 -5.27 -3.89 4.80
CA PHE A 328 -4.18 -4.82 5.05
C PHE A 328 -4.43 -5.70 6.27
N ALA A 329 -4.84 -5.13 7.41
CA ALA A 329 -5.18 -5.89 8.61
C ALA A 329 -6.37 -6.85 8.39
N GLU A 330 -7.40 -6.43 7.64
CA GLU A 330 -8.57 -7.25 7.28
C GLU A 330 -8.22 -8.43 6.36
N MET A 331 -7.21 -8.28 5.48
CA MET A 331 -6.64 -9.41 4.71
C MET A 331 -5.75 -10.33 5.56
N GLY A 332 -5.45 -9.97 6.82
CA GLY A 332 -4.53 -10.71 7.70
C GLY A 332 -3.05 -10.33 7.55
N LEU A 333 -2.73 -9.26 6.81
CA LEU A 333 -1.36 -8.75 6.68
C LEU A 333 -0.90 -8.11 8.01
N LYS A 334 0.00 -8.79 8.72
CA LYS A 334 0.70 -8.19 9.87
C LYS A 334 1.96 -7.47 9.39
N LEU A 335 1.97 -6.16 9.58
CA LEU A 335 3.18 -5.33 9.50
C LEU A 335 3.91 -5.44 10.85
N ARG A 336 5.21 -5.74 10.82
CA ARG A 336 6.00 -5.92 12.07
C ARG A 336 6.28 -4.61 12.80
N VAL A 337 6.09 -3.48 12.14
CA VAL A 337 6.37 -2.14 12.64
C VAL A 337 5.36 -1.19 12.02
N ASP A 338 4.88 -0.23 12.81
CA ASP A 338 4.00 0.85 12.38
C ASP A 338 4.74 1.80 11.43
N MET A 339 4.60 1.55 10.12
CA MET A 339 5.28 2.27 9.04
C MET A 339 4.32 2.60 7.88
N PRO A 340 3.30 3.46 8.10
CA PRO A 340 2.31 3.87 7.09
C PRO A 340 2.94 4.34 5.78
N GLU A 341 4.05 5.10 5.84
CA GLU A 341 4.78 5.59 4.68
C GLU A 341 5.22 4.46 3.73
N GLN A 342 5.69 3.33 4.27
CA GLN A 342 6.21 2.21 3.49
C GLN A 342 5.09 1.30 2.98
N ALA A 343 4.02 1.12 3.77
CA ALA A 343 2.81 0.46 3.31
C ALA A 343 2.18 1.22 2.12
N MET A 344 2.15 2.55 2.19
CA MET A 344 1.73 3.44 1.11
C MET A 344 2.67 3.40 -0.11
N GLU A 345 3.99 3.42 0.07
CA GLU A 345 4.93 3.27 -1.07
C GLU A 345 4.71 1.95 -1.81
N ILE A 346 4.64 0.84 -1.08
CA ILE A 346 4.38 -0.50 -1.64
C ILE A 346 3.07 -0.51 -2.43
N ALA A 347 1.98 -0.04 -1.84
CA ALA A 347 0.68 0.03 -2.52
C ALA A 347 0.69 0.97 -3.75
N THR A 348 1.26 2.17 -3.61
CA THR A 348 1.33 3.18 -4.69
C THR A 348 2.09 2.65 -5.91
N VAL A 349 3.11 1.80 -5.72
CA VAL A 349 3.81 1.14 -6.84
C VAL A 349 2.84 0.32 -7.70
N PHE A 350 1.96 -0.46 -7.08
CA PHE A 350 1.06 -1.37 -7.77
C PHE A 350 -0.13 -0.66 -8.45
N PHE A 351 -0.62 0.45 -7.88
CA PHE A 351 -1.79 1.19 -8.40
C PHE A 351 -1.46 2.41 -9.28
N ARG A 352 -0.18 2.69 -9.55
CA ARG A 352 0.24 3.66 -10.60
C ARG A 352 -0.33 3.29 -11.97
N GLN A 353 -0.59 4.30 -12.79
CA GLN A 353 -0.94 4.19 -14.21
C GLN A 353 0.02 3.25 -14.97
N SER A 354 -0.46 2.59 -16.03
CA SER A 354 0.43 1.83 -16.91
C SER A 354 1.39 2.77 -17.63
N THR A 355 2.69 2.53 -17.46
CA THR A 355 3.75 3.25 -18.17
C THR A 355 4.24 2.40 -19.35
N THR A 356 4.70 3.03 -20.43
CA THR A 356 5.27 2.33 -21.60
C THR A 356 6.46 1.45 -21.19
N ALA A 357 6.85 0.51 -22.04
CA ALA A 357 7.95 -0.43 -21.75
C ALA A 357 9.29 0.27 -21.38
N ASN A 358 9.55 1.47 -21.91
CA ASN A 358 10.74 2.26 -21.58
C ASN A 358 10.61 2.95 -20.21
N GLU A 359 9.51 3.68 -20.00
CA GLU A 359 9.18 4.31 -18.72
C GLU A 359 9.09 3.27 -17.58
N ALA A 360 8.67 2.04 -17.87
CA ALA A 360 8.62 0.93 -16.92
C ALA A 360 10.02 0.52 -16.42
N LYS A 361 11.05 0.53 -17.29
CA LYS A 361 12.44 0.27 -16.87
C LYS A 361 12.97 1.36 -15.97
N GLU A 362 12.67 2.63 -16.25
CA GLU A 362 13.07 3.75 -15.40
C GLU A 362 12.34 3.75 -14.04
N ASN A 363 11.06 3.36 -14.03
CA ASN A 363 10.32 3.12 -12.79
C ASN A 363 10.95 1.97 -11.97
N ILE A 364 11.23 0.81 -12.57
CA ILE A 364 11.87 -0.31 -11.85
C ILE A 364 13.25 0.09 -11.30
N LYS A 365 14.04 0.86 -12.06
CA LYS A 365 15.33 1.38 -11.61
C LYS A 365 15.17 2.33 -10.42
N THR A 366 14.31 3.35 -10.53
CA THR A 366 14.07 4.31 -9.44
C THR A 366 13.48 3.64 -8.20
N LEU A 367 12.65 2.59 -8.35
CA LEU A 367 12.15 1.81 -7.21
C LEU A 367 13.22 0.96 -6.54
N ASN A 368 14.17 0.40 -7.28
CA ASN A 368 15.33 -0.27 -6.69
C ASN A 368 16.25 0.73 -5.95
N ASP A 369 16.49 1.91 -6.54
CA ASP A 369 17.23 2.99 -5.88
C ASP A 369 16.52 3.50 -4.60
N GLN A 370 15.18 3.60 -4.63
CA GLN A 370 14.33 3.96 -3.48
C GLN A 370 14.41 2.87 -2.39
N ARG A 371 14.27 1.59 -2.77
CA ARG A 371 14.35 0.44 -1.87
C ARG A 371 15.71 0.38 -1.16
N GLU A 372 16.82 0.66 -1.87
CA GLU A 372 18.13 0.79 -1.25
C GLU A 372 18.22 1.92 -0.21
N ARG A 373 17.60 3.08 -0.46
CA ARG A 373 17.56 4.20 0.50
C ARG A 373 16.72 3.83 1.73
N ASN A 374 15.57 3.22 1.53
CA ASN A 374 14.66 2.83 2.61
C ASN A 374 15.28 1.77 3.51
N VAL A 375 15.99 0.78 2.94
CA VAL A 375 16.74 -0.23 3.71
C VAL A 375 17.87 0.39 4.52
N LYS A 376 18.57 1.42 4.00
CA LYS A 376 19.59 2.18 4.76
C LYS A 376 18.96 2.98 5.90
N ALA A 377 17.85 3.68 5.64
CA ALA A 377 17.12 4.43 6.67
C ALA A 377 16.57 3.52 7.78
N LEU A 378 16.12 2.30 7.44
CA LEU A 378 15.73 1.25 8.38
C LEU A 378 16.91 0.77 9.24
N GLN A 379 18.05 0.48 8.61
CA GLN A 379 19.29 0.09 9.30
C GLN A 379 19.68 1.11 10.38
N GLU A 380 19.59 2.39 10.05
CA GLU A 380 19.97 3.49 10.93
C GLU A 380 18.92 3.74 12.04
N LYS A 381 17.62 3.83 11.69
CA LYS A 381 16.54 4.03 12.68
C LYS A 381 16.51 2.90 13.73
N MET A 382 16.68 1.64 13.32
CA MET A 382 16.55 0.48 14.22
C MET A 382 17.87 0.06 14.88
N LYS A 383 19.01 0.68 14.53
CA LYS A 383 20.36 0.31 14.99
C LYS A 383 20.75 -1.16 14.71
N MET A 384 20.03 -1.81 13.81
CA MET A 384 20.27 -3.20 13.43
C MET A 384 21.63 -3.34 12.74
N ASN A 385 22.35 -4.42 13.04
CA ASN A 385 23.56 -4.72 12.32
C ASN A 385 23.24 -5.22 10.90
N LYS A 386 24.24 -5.20 10.00
CA LYS A 386 24.03 -5.45 8.57
C LYS A 386 23.48 -6.84 8.24
N LYS A 387 23.55 -7.82 9.15
CA LYS A 387 22.91 -9.14 9.00
C LYS A 387 21.46 -9.16 9.47
N GLU A 388 21.13 -8.43 10.53
CA GLU A 388 19.74 -8.26 11.01
C GLU A 388 18.89 -7.55 9.96
N VAL A 389 19.38 -6.45 9.37
CA VAL A 389 18.66 -5.71 8.32
C VAL A 389 18.42 -6.59 7.08
N GLN A 390 19.41 -7.38 6.67
CA GLN A 390 19.22 -8.32 5.56
C GLN A 390 18.20 -9.42 5.86
N ARG A 391 17.94 -9.72 7.13
CA ARG A 391 16.91 -10.68 7.58
C ARG A 391 15.58 -10.01 7.97
N PHE A 392 15.51 -8.68 7.96
CA PHE A 392 14.33 -7.94 8.35
C PHE A 392 13.34 -7.86 7.17
N ASN A 393 12.39 -8.79 7.14
CA ASN A 393 11.17 -8.61 6.36
C ASN A 393 10.20 -7.70 7.17
N PRO A 394 9.81 -6.51 6.66
CA PRO A 394 8.88 -5.62 7.34
C PRO A 394 7.43 -6.17 7.42
N VAL A 395 7.12 -7.14 6.57
CA VAL A 395 5.84 -7.87 6.56
C VAL A 395 6.08 -9.26 7.19
N ASP A 396 5.18 -9.73 8.05
CA ASP A 396 5.26 -11.10 8.58
C ASP A 396 5.06 -12.16 7.48
N ALA A 397 3.94 -12.06 6.77
CA ALA A 397 3.60 -12.82 5.56
C ALA A 397 2.58 -12.03 4.73
N PHE A 398 2.64 -12.15 3.40
CA PHE A 398 1.53 -11.76 2.52
C PHE A 398 0.51 -12.92 2.43
N PRO A 399 -0.80 -12.67 2.51
CA PRO A 399 -1.83 -13.68 2.23
C PRO A 399 -1.68 -14.23 0.80
N GLY A 400 -1.77 -15.55 0.63
CA GLY A 400 -1.54 -16.21 -0.67
C GLY A 400 -2.48 -15.72 -1.79
N ASP A 401 -3.71 -15.35 -1.44
CA ASP A 401 -4.69 -14.81 -2.41
C ASP A 401 -4.36 -13.36 -2.81
N ALA A 402 -3.83 -12.56 -1.88
CA ALA A 402 -3.33 -11.21 -2.20
C ALA A 402 -2.13 -11.28 -3.15
N ILE A 403 -1.22 -12.25 -3.00
CA ILE A 403 -0.10 -12.46 -3.93
C ILE A 403 -0.60 -12.69 -5.37
N ILE A 404 -1.70 -13.43 -5.55
CA ILE A 404 -2.27 -13.73 -6.87
C ILE A 404 -3.06 -12.54 -7.42
N PHE A 405 -3.76 -11.76 -6.58
CA PHE A 405 -4.30 -10.46 -6.99
C PHE A 405 -3.19 -9.50 -7.48
N MET A 406 -2.05 -9.43 -6.78
CA MET A 406 -0.90 -8.64 -7.25
C MET A 406 -0.30 -9.20 -8.56
N ARG A 407 -0.28 -10.53 -8.75
CA ARG A 407 0.14 -11.17 -10.02
C ARG A 407 -0.74 -10.72 -11.18
N VAL A 408 -2.06 -10.77 -11.01
CA VAL A 408 -3.04 -10.37 -12.04
C VAL A 408 -2.81 -8.91 -12.46
N LEU A 409 -2.72 -7.97 -11.51
CA LEU A 409 -2.46 -6.56 -11.81
C LEU A 409 -1.14 -6.33 -12.55
N ASN A 410 -0.06 -7.02 -12.16
CA ASN A 410 1.24 -6.89 -12.81
C ASN A 410 1.26 -7.49 -14.23
N LEU A 411 0.61 -8.63 -14.44
CA LEU A 411 0.50 -9.26 -15.77
C LEU A 411 -0.38 -8.44 -16.72
N LEU A 412 -1.51 -7.89 -16.24
CA LEU A 412 -2.32 -6.95 -17.01
C LEU A 412 -1.52 -5.70 -17.41
N ARG A 413 -0.76 -5.10 -16.49
CA ARG A 413 0.15 -3.99 -16.81
C ARG A 413 1.24 -4.39 -17.81
N GLY A 414 1.70 -5.65 -17.77
CA GLY A 414 2.58 -6.23 -18.80
C GLY A 414 1.92 -6.28 -20.18
N LEU A 415 0.65 -6.71 -20.25
CA LEU A 415 -0.14 -6.73 -21.49
C LEU A 415 -0.33 -5.33 -22.09
N SER A 416 -0.61 -4.32 -21.26
CA SER A 416 -0.64 -2.91 -21.70
C SER A 416 0.68 -2.49 -22.35
N ALA A 417 1.81 -2.88 -21.75
CA ALA A 417 3.13 -2.53 -22.25
C ALA A 417 3.51 -3.27 -23.54
N SER A 418 3.03 -4.50 -23.77
CA SER A 418 3.26 -5.24 -25.03
C SER A 418 2.37 -4.77 -26.18
N LEU A 419 1.16 -4.28 -25.89
CA LEU A 419 0.25 -3.69 -26.89
C LEU A 419 0.47 -2.16 -27.07
N ASN A 420 1.42 -1.57 -26.34
CA ASN A 420 1.76 -0.15 -26.36
C ASN A 420 0.57 0.80 -26.05
N VAL A 421 -0.32 0.38 -25.14
CA VAL A 421 -1.51 1.15 -24.72
C VAL A 421 -1.32 1.78 -23.33
N ARG A 422 -2.05 2.87 -23.07
CA ARG A 422 -2.02 3.60 -21.80
C ARG A 422 -3.36 3.44 -21.06
N ILE A 423 -3.38 2.51 -20.12
CA ILE A 423 -4.55 2.06 -19.37
C ILE A 423 -4.50 2.60 -17.93
N VAL A 424 -5.56 3.31 -17.54
CA VAL A 424 -5.78 3.70 -16.13
C VAL A 424 -6.63 2.63 -15.46
N TYR A 425 -5.97 1.52 -15.10
CA TYR A 425 -6.54 0.38 -14.35
C TYR A 425 -7.45 0.82 -13.20
N LEU A 426 -7.07 1.91 -12.52
CA LEU A 426 -7.78 2.45 -11.40
C LEU A 426 -9.20 2.88 -11.74
N ASP A 427 -9.41 3.58 -12.86
CA ASP A 427 -10.73 4.10 -13.23
C ASP A 427 -11.63 3.00 -13.83
N ILE A 428 -11.05 1.99 -14.48
CA ILE A 428 -11.77 0.84 -15.04
C ILE A 428 -12.27 -0.11 -13.94
N MET A 429 -11.42 -0.38 -12.95
CA MET A 429 -11.74 -1.33 -11.88
C MET A 429 -12.47 -0.68 -10.69
N ARG A 430 -12.37 0.65 -10.50
CA ARG A 430 -13.06 1.39 -9.42
C ARG A 430 -14.54 1.03 -9.30
N PRO A 431 -15.38 1.03 -10.36
CA PRO A 431 -16.81 0.79 -10.20
C PRO A 431 -17.17 -0.62 -9.71
N PHE A 432 -16.32 -1.62 -10.00
CA PHE A 432 -16.46 -2.99 -9.51
C PHE A 432 -16.03 -3.10 -8.03
N ALA A 433 -14.96 -2.41 -7.64
CA ALA A 433 -14.58 -2.29 -6.24
C ALA A 433 -15.64 -1.52 -5.43
N GLU A 434 -16.19 -0.44 -5.99
CA GLU A 434 -17.28 0.33 -5.38
C GLU A 434 -18.55 -0.52 -5.24
N SER A 435 -18.97 -1.29 -6.27
CA SER A 435 -20.17 -2.14 -6.16
C SER A 435 -20.02 -3.27 -5.13
N THR A 436 -18.81 -3.83 -4.98
CA THR A 436 -18.48 -4.79 -3.89
C THR A 436 -18.80 -4.22 -2.52
N LEU A 437 -18.39 -2.97 -2.28
CA LEU A 437 -18.59 -2.32 -1.00
C LEU A 437 -20.02 -1.82 -0.87
N LEU A 438 -20.61 -1.15 -1.87
CA LEU A 438 -22.00 -0.67 -1.86
C LEU A 438 -23.01 -1.80 -1.57
N GLY A 439 -22.88 -2.96 -2.23
CA GLY A 439 -23.72 -4.13 -1.99
C GLY A 439 -23.50 -4.81 -0.63
N SER A 440 -22.51 -4.36 0.14
CA SER A 440 -22.23 -4.83 1.50
C SER A 440 -22.05 -3.70 2.52
N MET A 441 -22.44 -2.47 2.17
CA MET A 441 -22.62 -1.38 3.13
C MET A 441 -23.93 -1.65 3.89
N THR A 442 -23.84 -2.53 4.89
CA THR A 442 -24.52 -2.24 6.15
C THR A 442 -24.22 -0.78 6.47
N ARG A 443 -25.25 0.08 6.42
CA ARG A 443 -25.13 1.48 6.84
C ARG A 443 -24.43 1.49 8.20
N GLY A 444 -23.48 2.42 8.40
CA GLY A 444 -22.67 2.52 9.61
C GLY A 444 -23.55 2.36 10.86
N PRO A 445 -23.06 1.63 11.88
CA PRO A 445 -23.86 0.77 12.74
C PRO A 445 -25.17 1.40 13.20
N THR A 446 -26.28 0.66 13.03
CA THR A 446 -27.63 1.03 13.48
C THR A 446 -27.74 1.38 14.97
N ALA A 447 -26.68 1.16 15.75
CA ALA A 447 -26.49 1.62 17.12
C ALA A 447 -26.43 3.16 17.27
N ASN A 448 -26.11 3.96 16.24
CA ASN A 448 -26.35 5.40 16.32
C ASN A 448 -26.82 6.04 14.99
N SER A 449 -28.12 6.35 14.93
CA SER A 449 -28.76 7.07 13.84
C SER A 449 -28.38 8.56 13.73
N GLN A 450 -27.70 9.12 14.74
CA GLN A 450 -27.33 10.54 14.79
C GLN A 450 -25.94 10.85 14.23
N TRP A 451 -25.19 9.89 13.65
CA TRP A 451 -23.92 10.18 12.97
C TRP A 451 -22.83 10.85 13.87
N ILE A 452 -23.00 10.79 15.20
CA ILE A 452 -22.13 11.40 16.23
C ILE A 452 -21.65 10.32 17.22
N TYR A 453 -20.50 10.54 17.85
CA TYR A 453 -20.00 9.68 18.92
C TYR A 453 -20.83 9.83 20.20
N ASP A 454 -21.28 8.71 20.76
CA ASP A 454 -22.10 8.68 21.98
C ASP A 454 -21.20 8.69 23.22
N SER A 455 -21.03 9.88 23.81
CA SER A 455 -20.32 10.09 25.07
C SER A 455 -21.04 11.14 25.93
N PRO A 456 -20.80 11.18 27.25
CA PRO A 456 -21.28 12.25 28.11
C PRO A 456 -20.80 13.62 27.61
N VAL A 457 -21.70 14.60 27.59
CA VAL A 457 -21.40 15.96 27.14
C VAL A 457 -20.66 16.73 28.25
N ASN A 458 -19.53 17.36 27.92
CA ASN A 458 -18.68 18.06 28.90
C ASN A 458 -19.14 19.50 29.19
N SER A 459 -19.87 20.14 28.28
CA SER A 459 -20.42 21.51 28.46
C SER A 459 -21.63 21.81 27.58
N GLU A 460 -22.37 22.89 27.88
CA GLU A 460 -23.45 23.38 27.01
C GLU A 460 -22.94 23.72 25.59
N VAL A 461 -21.71 24.23 25.47
CA VAL A 461 -21.06 24.53 24.19
C VAL A 461 -20.84 23.26 23.37
N GLU A 462 -20.54 22.13 24.03
CA GLU A 462 -20.45 20.84 23.35
C GLU A 462 -21.84 20.36 22.87
N SER A 463 -22.92 20.53 23.63
CA SER A 463 -24.29 20.24 23.14
C SER A 463 -24.61 21.02 21.86
N LYS A 464 -24.29 22.32 21.84
CA LYS A 464 -24.52 23.19 20.67
C LYS A 464 -23.63 22.82 19.49
N LEU A 465 -22.37 22.45 19.75
CA LEU A 465 -21.47 21.93 18.73
C LEU A 465 -21.97 20.61 18.14
N ARG A 466 -22.43 19.65 18.95
CA ARG A 466 -22.99 18.39 18.44
C ARG A 466 -24.16 18.68 17.48
N ASN A 467 -25.06 19.60 17.82
CA ASN A 467 -26.12 20.04 16.90
C ASN A 467 -25.60 20.65 15.58
N LEU A 468 -24.50 21.44 15.62
CA LEU A 468 -23.83 21.93 14.40
C LEU A 468 -23.20 20.79 13.58
N LEU A 469 -22.66 19.74 14.23
CA LEU A 469 -22.11 18.58 13.53
C LEU A 469 -23.22 17.76 12.83
N LEU A 470 -24.40 17.64 13.43
CA LEU A 470 -25.60 17.08 12.78
C LEU A 470 -26.00 17.86 11.51
N GLU A 471 -26.03 19.19 11.60
CA GLU A 471 -26.38 20.08 10.48
C GLU A 471 -25.35 20.02 9.34
N LEU A 472 -24.06 19.85 9.65
CA LEU A 472 -22.99 19.75 8.67
C LEU A 472 -23.00 18.40 7.92
N GLY A 473 -23.15 17.30 8.66
CA GLY A 473 -23.40 15.95 8.16
C GLY A 473 -22.44 15.41 7.08
N SER A 474 -22.83 14.29 6.48
CA SER A 474 -22.07 13.57 5.43
C SER A 474 -21.82 14.37 4.14
N ASN A 475 -22.58 15.44 3.91
CA ASN A 475 -22.47 16.27 2.71
C ASN A 475 -21.26 17.22 2.79
N LYS A 476 -21.03 17.87 3.94
CA LYS A 476 -19.91 18.81 4.13
C LYS A 476 -18.70 18.18 4.82
N ILE A 477 -18.91 17.14 5.64
CA ILE A 477 -17.88 16.43 6.40
C ILE A 477 -17.99 14.93 6.08
N LEU A 478 -16.90 14.19 6.18
CA LEU A 478 -16.93 12.71 6.14
C LEU A 478 -16.80 12.14 7.55
N GLY A 479 -15.76 12.57 8.25
CA GLY A 479 -15.50 12.37 9.66
C GLY A 479 -14.77 13.57 10.27
N ILE A 480 -14.99 13.83 11.56
CA ILE A 480 -14.45 14.97 12.31
C ILE A 480 -14.26 14.60 13.78
N GLN A 481 -13.23 15.17 14.41
CA GLN A 481 -13.04 15.18 15.86
C GLN A 481 -12.84 16.63 16.31
N VAL A 482 -13.40 16.99 17.46
CA VAL A 482 -13.23 18.31 18.09
C VAL A 482 -12.92 18.11 19.57
N CYS A 483 -11.80 18.66 20.01
CA CYS A 483 -11.42 18.72 21.42
C CYS A 483 -11.11 20.18 21.80
N ALA A 484 -11.63 20.65 22.93
CA ALA A 484 -11.36 21.99 23.45
C ALA A 484 -11.20 22.02 24.97
N TYR A 485 -10.27 22.86 25.41
CA TYR A 485 -9.93 23.13 26.80
C TYR A 485 -10.18 24.61 27.13
N LYS A 486 -10.79 24.88 28.29
CA LYS A 486 -11.00 26.23 28.84
C LYS A 486 -10.42 26.27 30.25
N TYR A 487 -9.46 27.16 30.48
CA TYR A 487 -8.68 27.26 31.74
C TYR A 487 -8.16 25.90 32.24
N GLY A 488 -7.64 25.08 31.32
CA GLY A 488 -7.06 23.77 31.61
C GLY A 488 -8.07 22.62 31.81
N LYS A 489 -9.37 22.87 31.78
CA LYS A 489 -10.42 21.83 31.82
C LYS A 489 -10.90 21.48 30.43
N VAL A 490 -11.12 20.19 30.13
CA VAL A 490 -11.87 19.76 28.94
C VAL A 490 -13.28 20.32 29.02
N ILE A 491 -13.74 20.94 27.94
CA ILE A 491 -15.13 21.43 27.78
C ILE A 491 -15.82 20.86 26.54
N ILE A 492 -15.04 20.27 25.62
CA ILE A 492 -15.51 19.59 24.41
C ILE A 492 -14.57 18.41 24.19
N ASP A 493 -15.12 17.20 24.06
CA ASP A 493 -14.41 16.03 23.53
C ASP A 493 -15.39 15.13 22.78
N THR A 494 -15.51 15.35 21.47
CA THR A 494 -16.54 14.73 20.63
C THR A 494 -16.02 14.40 19.23
N ALA A 495 -16.59 13.35 18.63
CA ALA A 495 -16.35 12.95 17.25
C ALA A 495 -17.67 12.79 16.48
N ALA A 496 -17.61 12.82 15.14
CA ALA A 496 -18.75 12.58 14.27
C ALA A 496 -18.31 12.01 12.92
N GLY A 497 -19.25 11.33 12.25
CA GLY A 497 -19.09 10.75 10.91
C GLY A 497 -18.37 9.40 10.88
N THR A 498 -17.84 9.05 9.71
CA THR A 498 -17.20 7.76 9.43
C THR A 498 -15.71 7.91 9.05
N LEU A 499 -14.93 6.84 9.26
CA LEU A 499 -13.48 6.85 9.02
C LEU A 499 -13.10 7.09 7.56
N GLY A 500 -13.92 6.66 6.59
CA GLY A 500 -13.67 6.84 5.15
C GLY A 500 -14.95 6.79 4.32
N LYS A 501 -14.85 7.11 3.01
CA LYS A 501 -16.01 7.08 2.08
C LYS A 501 -16.59 5.67 1.94
N TYR A 502 -15.72 4.65 2.00
CA TYR A 502 -16.08 3.24 1.94
C TYR A 502 -15.72 2.46 3.22
N ASP A 503 -15.36 3.18 4.30
CA ASP A 503 -15.19 2.61 5.64
C ASP A 503 -16.32 3.13 6.55
N PRO A 504 -17.38 2.33 6.78
CA PRO A 504 -18.57 2.74 7.53
C PRO A 504 -18.38 2.78 9.04
N ARG A 505 -17.16 2.50 9.56
CA ARG A 505 -16.88 2.57 11.00
C ARG A 505 -17.00 4.02 11.50
N PRO A 506 -17.68 4.26 12.64
CA PRO A 506 -17.85 5.61 13.18
C PRO A 506 -16.53 6.17 13.72
N VAL A 507 -16.29 7.46 13.52
CA VAL A 507 -15.13 8.15 14.09
C VAL A 507 -15.22 8.16 15.63
N GLN A 508 -14.11 7.84 16.27
CA GLN A 508 -13.92 7.89 17.72
C GLN A 508 -12.96 9.06 18.07
N PRO A 509 -12.94 9.57 19.32
CA PRO A 509 -11.98 10.61 19.74
C PRO A 509 -10.50 10.21 19.57
N ASP A 510 -10.18 8.91 19.57
CA ASP A 510 -8.82 8.36 19.38
C ASP A 510 -8.50 7.94 17.93
N SER A 511 -9.43 8.11 17.00
CA SER A 511 -9.23 7.78 15.58
C SER A 511 -8.09 8.59 14.94
N LEU A 512 -7.25 7.94 14.13
CA LEU A 512 -6.09 8.58 13.51
C LEU A 512 -6.45 9.20 12.16
N PHE A 513 -6.23 10.52 12.01
CA PHE A 513 -6.44 11.25 10.75
C PHE A 513 -5.14 11.88 10.20
N PRO A 514 -4.97 11.99 8.87
CA PRO A 514 -3.91 12.78 8.26
C PRO A 514 -4.05 14.30 8.52
N VAL A 515 -3.42 14.81 9.59
CA VAL A 515 -3.51 16.24 9.98
C VAL A 515 -2.57 17.19 9.22
N PHE A 516 -2.22 16.87 7.97
CA PHE A 516 -1.40 17.63 7.00
C PHE A 516 -0.80 18.96 7.52
N SER A 517 0.46 18.96 7.97
CA SER A 517 1.20 20.16 8.41
C SER A 517 0.81 20.83 9.76
N VAL A 518 -0.27 20.42 10.44
CA VAL A 518 -0.65 20.94 11.78
C VAL A 518 0.39 20.58 12.85
N THR A 519 1.12 19.47 12.69
CA THR A 519 2.15 18.97 13.61
C THR A 519 3.30 19.94 13.90
N LYS A 520 3.50 20.99 13.09
CA LYS A 520 4.54 22.02 13.34
C LYS A 520 4.42 22.64 14.73
N GLY A 521 3.21 22.81 15.25
CA GLY A 521 2.99 23.39 16.59
C GLY A 521 3.63 22.57 17.72
N ILE A 522 3.60 21.23 17.60
CA ILE A 522 4.25 20.32 18.56
C ILE A 522 5.77 20.49 18.46
N THR A 523 6.32 20.50 17.24
CA THR A 523 7.75 20.71 16.98
C THR A 523 8.23 22.07 17.50
N ALA A 524 7.45 23.13 17.32
CA ALA A 524 7.74 24.45 17.86
C ALA A 524 7.75 24.42 19.40
N GLY A 525 6.71 23.88 20.04
CA GLY A 525 6.66 23.71 21.51
C GLY A 525 7.86 22.95 22.07
N MET A 526 8.32 21.89 21.39
CA MET A 526 9.55 21.17 21.75
C MET A 526 10.81 22.03 21.59
N VAL A 527 10.89 22.87 20.56
CA VAL A 527 12.00 23.83 20.36
C VAL A 527 12.01 24.88 21.47
N HIS A 528 10.87 25.50 21.81
CA HIS A 528 10.79 26.46 22.92
C HIS A 528 11.14 25.81 24.26
N TRP A 529 10.72 24.56 24.49
CA TRP A 529 11.10 23.79 25.68
C TRP A 529 12.61 23.52 25.77
N LEU A 530 13.27 23.24 24.64
CA LEU A 530 14.73 23.12 24.61
C LEU A 530 15.44 24.44 24.90
N VAL A 531 14.87 25.59 24.48
CA VAL A 531 15.41 26.92 24.81
C VAL A 531 15.19 27.26 26.28
N ASP A 532 14.00 26.98 26.85
CA ASP A 532 13.69 27.13 28.27
C ASP A 532 14.65 26.31 29.16
N LYS A 533 14.95 25.07 28.77
CA LYS A 533 15.96 24.24 29.46
C LYS A 533 17.42 24.57 29.09
N GLY A 534 17.67 25.69 28.40
CA GLY A 534 19.00 26.21 28.08
C GLY A 534 19.83 25.36 27.11
N LYS A 535 19.20 24.40 26.41
CA LYS A 535 19.85 23.44 25.50
C LYS A 535 19.93 23.92 24.05
N LEU A 536 19.32 25.05 23.76
CA LEU A 536 19.16 25.64 22.43
C LEU A 536 19.02 27.16 22.60
N LYS A 537 19.35 27.95 21.58
CA LYS A 537 19.10 29.40 21.58
C LYS A 537 18.44 29.82 20.27
N TYR A 538 17.50 30.76 20.32
CA TYR A 538 16.85 31.32 19.12
C TYR A 538 17.86 31.94 18.14
N GLU A 539 18.87 32.62 18.69
CA GLU A 539 19.97 33.30 17.97
C GLU A 539 21.04 32.35 17.41
N GLU A 540 21.02 31.06 17.77
CA GLU A 540 21.99 30.08 17.30
C GLU A 540 21.74 29.71 15.82
N THR A 541 22.81 29.53 15.05
CA THR A 541 22.69 29.09 13.66
C THR A 541 22.33 27.61 13.60
N VAL A 542 21.44 27.24 12.68
CA VAL A 542 21.02 25.84 12.45
C VAL A 542 22.24 24.97 12.10
N ALA A 543 23.26 25.56 11.46
CA ALA A 543 24.53 24.92 11.16
C ALA A 543 25.36 24.54 12.41
N ASN A 544 25.25 25.22 13.54
CA ASN A 544 25.95 24.80 14.77
C ASN A 544 25.39 23.49 15.31
N ILE A 545 24.07 23.34 15.25
CA ILE A 545 23.32 22.16 15.73
C ILE A 545 23.43 21.00 14.73
N TRP A 546 23.44 21.34 13.43
CA TRP A 546 23.47 20.39 12.32
C TRP A 546 24.38 20.91 11.19
N PRO A 547 25.70 20.65 11.24
CA PRO A 547 26.68 21.24 10.31
C PRO A 547 26.37 21.06 8.82
N LYS A 548 25.76 19.94 8.44
CA LYS A 548 25.39 19.65 7.05
C LYS A 548 24.21 20.50 6.53
N PHE A 549 23.52 21.25 7.39
CA PHE A 549 22.52 22.24 6.99
C PHE A 549 23.15 23.48 6.33
N GLY A 550 24.35 23.88 6.75
CA GLY A 550 25.07 25.09 6.31
C GLY A 550 25.62 25.06 4.88
N THR A 551 24.98 24.30 3.98
CA THR A 551 25.29 24.29 2.54
C THR A 551 24.41 25.26 1.78
N ASN A 552 24.88 25.79 0.65
CA ASN A 552 24.12 26.68 -0.24
C ASN A 552 23.64 27.98 0.43
N LYS A 553 24.54 28.70 1.12
CA LYS A 553 24.30 30.00 1.79
C LYS A 553 23.31 29.93 2.98
N LYS A 554 23.26 28.78 3.67
CA LYS A 554 22.34 28.50 4.79
C LYS A 554 23.00 28.58 6.17
N GLU A 555 24.31 28.77 6.22
CA GLU A 555 25.13 28.92 7.42
C GLU A 555 24.71 30.10 8.32
N LEU A 556 24.08 31.13 7.74
CA LEU A 556 23.56 32.31 8.45
C LEU A 556 22.11 32.14 8.98
N ILE A 557 21.44 31.03 8.68
CA ILE A 557 20.06 30.80 9.12
C ILE A 557 20.07 30.42 10.60
N LYS A 558 19.38 31.22 11.42
CA LYS A 558 19.19 31.01 12.86
C LYS A 558 17.96 30.16 13.16
N VAL A 559 17.87 29.62 14.37
CA VAL A 559 16.68 28.86 14.84
C VAL A 559 15.41 29.71 14.71
N HIS A 560 15.44 31.00 15.08
CA HIS A 560 14.26 31.85 14.93
C HIS A 560 13.84 32.08 13.46
N HIS A 561 14.78 32.13 12.51
CA HIS A 561 14.48 32.26 11.07
C HIS A 561 13.68 31.07 10.51
N LEU A 562 13.78 29.89 11.13
CA LEU A 562 12.93 28.74 10.78
C LEU A 562 11.53 28.88 11.40
N LEU A 563 11.46 29.30 12.67
CA LEU A 563 10.21 29.42 13.42
C LEU A 563 9.30 30.55 12.90
N ASN A 564 9.86 31.68 12.51
CA ASN A 564 9.13 32.85 12.00
C ASN A 564 8.90 32.81 10.48
N HIS A 565 9.30 31.73 9.81
CA HIS A 565 9.29 31.54 8.35
C HIS A 565 10.17 32.51 7.51
N THR A 566 11.04 33.35 8.09
CA THR A 566 11.88 34.32 7.35
C THR A 566 13.19 33.75 6.78
N SER A 567 13.42 32.43 6.85
CA SER A 567 14.69 31.79 6.41
C SER A 567 15.04 31.93 4.92
N GLY A 568 14.12 32.41 4.07
CA GLY A 568 14.39 32.90 2.70
C GLY A 568 14.93 31.88 1.67
N GLY A 569 15.17 30.63 2.07
CA GLY A 569 15.70 29.61 1.17
C GLY A 569 14.63 29.08 0.21
N ALA A 570 14.97 28.99 -1.07
CA ALA A 570 14.19 28.20 -2.03
C ALA A 570 13.97 26.78 -1.49
N ILE A 571 12.76 26.26 -1.70
CA ILE A 571 12.42 24.87 -1.37
C ILE A 571 13.44 23.97 -2.10
N PRO A 572 14.27 23.20 -1.39
CA PRO A 572 15.21 22.31 -2.07
C PRO A 572 14.40 21.24 -2.82
N PRO A 573 14.85 20.80 -4.01
CA PRO A 573 14.34 19.54 -4.55
C PRO A 573 14.52 18.44 -3.49
N PRO A 574 13.57 17.49 -3.38
CA PRO A 574 13.59 16.47 -2.32
C PRO A 574 14.94 15.77 -2.28
N HIS A 575 15.55 15.73 -1.09
CA HIS A 575 16.99 15.52 -0.94
C HIS A 575 17.53 14.34 -1.75
N SER A 576 18.41 14.64 -2.71
CA SER A 576 19.23 13.64 -3.41
C SER A 576 20.05 12.85 -2.39
N GLY A 577 19.58 11.65 -2.03
CA GLY A 577 20.09 10.89 -0.91
C GLY A 577 21.58 10.53 -1.06
N GLY A 578 22.39 10.93 -0.08
CA GLY A 578 23.83 10.60 -0.05
C GLY A 578 24.72 11.55 0.76
N GLY A 579 24.28 12.79 1.03
CA GLY A 579 25.12 13.79 1.73
C GLY A 579 25.00 13.80 3.27
N SER A 580 23.79 13.60 3.81
CA SER A 580 23.50 13.75 5.23
C SER A 580 23.77 12.47 6.03
N GLU A 581 24.64 12.59 7.03
CA GLU A 581 24.84 11.63 8.12
C GLU A 581 24.91 12.46 9.41
N PRO A 582 24.07 12.17 10.42
CA PRO A 582 22.86 11.36 10.30
C PRO A 582 21.89 11.98 9.28
N PRO A 583 21.10 11.20 8.53
CA PRO A 583 19.97 11.74 7.78
C PRO A 583 18.85 12.16 8.76
N LEU A 584 17.99 13.09 8.33
CA LEU A 584 16.91 13.62 9.18
C LEU A 584 15.99 12.48 9.66
N GLY A 585 15.55 12.54 10.92
CA GLY A 585 14.64 11.53 11.49
C GLY A 585 15.27 10.16 11.80
N SER A 586 16.59 9.99 11.63
CA SER A 586 17.32 8.76 12.03
C SER A 586 17.68 8.68 13.52
N HIS A 587 17.26 9.65 14.33
CA HIS A 587 17.64 9.75 15.75
C HIS A 587 16.44 9.93 16.67
N VAL A 588 16.21 8.94 17.55
CA VAL A 588 15.62 9.20 18.86
C VAL A 588 16.68 9.95 19.67
N HIS A 589 16.60 11.28 19.70
CA HIS A 589 17.60 12.13 20.33
C HIS A 589 17.42 12.18 21.87
N THR A 590 17.66 11.05 22.55
CA THR A 590 17.60 10.98 24.02
C THR A 590 18.65 11.93 24.64
N PRO A 591 18.26 13.02 25.31
CA PRO A 591 19.24 13.97 25.84
C PRO A 591 19.97 13.36 27.04
N LYS A 592 21.30 13.26 26.98
CA LYS A 592 22.09 12.97 28.18
C LYS A 592 22.09 14.20 29.09
N PHE A 593 21.14 14.24 30.03
CA PHE A 593 21.18 15.20 31.14
C PHE A 593 22.39 14.88 32.05
N PRO A 594 23.05 15.88 32.64
CA PRO A 594 24.08 15.64 33.65
C PRO A 594 23.48 14.89 34.83
N THR A 595 24.04 13.72 35.17
CA THR A 595 23.63 12.98 36.37
C THR A 595 24.10 13.72 37.62
N MET A 596 23.14 14.29 38.36
CA MET A 596 23.37 14.83 39.71
C MET A 596 24.15 13.81 40.56
N PRO A 597 25.21 14.22 41.29
CA PRO A 597 26.05 13.29 42.03
C PRO A 597 25.27 12.60 43.13
N SER A 598 25.11 11.27 43.01
CA SER A 598 24.27 10.49 43.91
C SER A 598 24.86 10.42 45.32
N LYS A 599 24.04 10.75 46.33
CA LYS A 599 24.44 10.64 47.74
C LYS A 599 24.72 9.17 48.09
N LYS A 600 25.96 8.86 48.47
CA LYS A 600 26.40 7.52 48.89
C LYS A 600 25.46 6.90 49.93
N LYS A 601 24.86 5.74 49.63
CA LYS A 601 24.28 4.80 50.62
C LYS A 601 25.08 3.49 50.64
N LYS A 602 25.02 2.77 51.78
CA LYS A 602 25.99 1.74 52.18
C LYS A 602 25.73 0.36 51.54
N LYS A 603 26.79 -0.46 51.40
CA LYS A 603 26.75 -1.89 51.01
C LYS A 603 26.10 -2.80 52.08
N LYS A 604 25.34 -3.80 51.63
CA LYS A 604 25.10 -5.19 52.14
C LYS A 604 24.18 -5.89 51.10
N GLY A 605 24.24 -7.19 50.79
CA GLY A 605 25.21 -8.27 51.08
C GLY A 605 24.59 -9.68 50.97
N GLY A 606 25.13 -10.59 50.13
CA GLY A 606 24.67 -11.99 49.92
C GLY A 606 23.68 -12.18 48.73
N SER A 607 23.62 -13.26 47.90
CA SER A 607 24.10 -14.69 47.91
C SER A 607 23.02 -15.71 48.35
N LYS A 608 22.65 -16.80 47.63
CA LYS A 608 22.91 -17.32 46.24
C LYS A 608 21.90 -18.48 45.92
N ASN A 609 21.92 -19.02 44.69
CA ASN A 609 21.29 -20.24 44.14
C ASN A 609 19.91 -19.99 43.46
N ASP A 610 19.56 -20.41 42.22
CA ASP A 610 19.83 -21.62 41.40
C ASP A 610 19.01 -22.85 41.90
N VAL A 611 18.19 -23.62 41.15
CA VAL A 611 17.88 -23.89 39.70
C VAL A 611 16.37 -24.34 39.62
N GLY A 612 15.56 -24.35 38.54
CA GLY A 612 15.64 -23.92 37.13
C GLY A 612 15.01 -24.93 36.12
N VAL A 613 13.89 -24.60 35.45
CA VAL A 613 13.18 -25.37 34.37
C VAL A 613 12.65 -24.38 33.31
N ALA A 614 12.44 -24.80 32.05
CA ALA A 614 11.95 -23.94 30.97
C ALA A 614 10.83 -24.61 30.13
N ASP A 615 9.82 -23.81 29.72
CA ASP A 615 8.94 -24.09 28.59
C ASP A 615 8.53 -22.78 27.89
N LYS A 616 7.80 -22.87 26.77
CA LYS A 616 7.56 -21.77 25.81
C LYS A 616 6.33 -20.94 26.18
N ASP A 617 6.46 -19.61 26.20
CA ASP A 617 5.80 -18.76 25.19
C ASP A 617 6.22 -17.28 25.31
N GLY A 618 6.38 -16.62 24.17
CA GLY A 618 7.12 -15.36 24.02
C GLY A 618 6.33 -14.06 24.17
N TYR A 619 5.38 -13.96 25.10
CA TYR A 619 4.62 -12.72 25.35
C TYR A 619 4.79 -12.20 26.79
N THR A 620 5.74 -11.28 26.98
CA THR A 620 5.98 -10.63 28.28
C THR A 620 4.93 -9.55 28.59
N GLN A 621 3.73 -9.97 29.01
CA GLN A 621 2.80 -9.04 29.67
C GLN A 621 3.37 -8.57 31.01
N LEU A 622 3.37 -7.26 31.24
CA LEU A 622 3.60 -6.67 32.56
C LEU A 622 2.34 -6.83 33.42
N ARG A 623 2.23 -7.98 34.09
CA ARG A 623 1.11 -8.28 34.99
C ARG A 623 1.40 -7.76 36.40
N THR A 624 0.62 -6.80 36.87
CA THR A 624 0.50 -6.48 38.30
C THR A 624 -0.18 -7.65 39.02
N SER A 625 0.21 -7.91 40.28
CA SER A 625 -0.37 -8.99 41.09
C SER A 625 -1.79 -8.65 41.57
N ASP A 626 -2.71 -9.58 41.35
CA ASP A 626 -4.14 -9.43 41.66
C ASP A 626 -4.45 -9.46 43.18
N GLY A 627 -5.60 -8.88 43.54
CA GLY A 627 -6.26 -9.00 44.84
C GLY A 627 -7.72 -8.52 44.77
N SER A 628 -8.65 -9.47 44.74
CA SER A 628 -10.09 -9.41 45.12
C SER A 628 -10.68 -8.01 45.46
N ASP A 629 -11.76 -7.50 44.85
CA ASP A 629 -12.95 -8.22 44.36
C ASP A 629 -13.76 -7.48 43.25
N GLU A 630 -14.87 -8.12 42.87
CA GLU A 630 -15.94 -7.80 41.90
C GLU A 630 -16.22 -6.34 41.48
N GLY A 631 -16.34 -6.14 40.16
CA GLY A 631 -17.56 -5.54 39.57
C GLY A 631 -17.69 -4.02 39.46
N SER A 632 -17.05 -3.39 38.47
CA SER A 632 -17.49 -2.09 37.95
C SER A 632 -17.25 -1.90 36.45
N THR A 633 -18.09 -1.07 35.82
CA THR A 633 -17.98 -0.65 34.42
C THR A 633 -16.61 -0.04 34.08
N ALA A 634 -16.16 -0.21 32.83
CA ALA A 634 -14.97 0.44 32.31
C ALA A 634 -15.19 1.96 32.21
N SER A 635 -14.80 2.69 33.25
CA SER A 635 -14.90 4.15 33.28
C SER A 635 -13.88 4.80 32.34
N ALA A 636 -14.24 5.95 31.77
CA ALA A 636 -13.33 6.74 30.96
C ALA A 636 -12.09 7.19 31.76
N VAL A 637 -11.01 7.54 31.07
CA VAL A 637 -9.83 8.19 31.69
C VAL A 637 -10.17 9.65 32.01
N VAL A 638 -11.04 9.83 32.99
CA VAL A 638 -11.26 11.10 33.66
C VAL A 638 -9.93 11.57 34.25
N ALA A 639 -9.55 12.82 34.00
CA ALA A 639 -8.41 13.45 34.65
C ALA A 639 -8.70 13.65 36.15
N GLY A 640 -8.58 12.57 36.92
CA GLY A 640 -8.90 12.54 38.34
C GLY A 640 -7.99 13.47 39.15
N ASN A 641 -8.57 14.13 40.16
CA ASN A 641 -7.85 14.94 41.16
C ASN A 641 -6.97 14.06 42.05
N GLY A 642 -5.87 13.54 41.51
CA GLY A 642 -4.82 12.88 42.27
C GLY A 642 -3.72 13.87 42.64
N SER A 643 -3.46 14.06 43.94
CA SER A 643 -2.36 14.89 44.47
C SER A 643 -0.97 14.25 44.31
N GLY A 644 -0.76 13.52 43.21
CA GLY A 644 0.50 12.89 42.84
C GLY A 644 1.44 13.88 42.14
N SER A 645 2.73 13.86 42.50
CA SER A 645 3.77 14.73 41.94
C SER A 645 4.18 14.33 40.51
N GLY A 646 3.25 14.40 39.57
CA GLY A 646 3.55 14.35 38.14
C GLY A 646 4.09 15.70 37.67
N SER A 647 5.39 15.79 37.38
CA SER A 647 6.00 17.00 36.85
C SER A 647 5.50 17.28 35.42
N SER A 648 4.55 18.22 35.27
CA SER A 648 4.17 18.71 33.94
C SER A 648 5.39 19.27 33.21
N MET A 649 5.45 19.05 31.89
CA MET A 649 6.61 19.36 31.07
C MET A 649 6.97 20.87 31.03
N PHE A 650 6.02 21.74 31.38
CA PHE A 650 6.08 23.20 31.16
C PHE A 650 5.94 24.07 32.42
N VAL A 651 5.89 23.48 33.64
CA VAL A 651 5.49 24.17 34.90
C VAL A 651 6.19 25.52 35.11
N ASP A 652 7.52 25.56 35.00
CA ASP A 652 8.31 26.74 35.39
C ASP A 652 8.51 27.78 34.27
N GLY A 653 8.09 27.49 33.03
CA GLY A 653 8.49 28.23 31.83
C GLY A 653 7.36 28.65 30.87
N GLY A 654 6.11 28.25 31.16
CA GLY A 654 4.98 28.40 30.23
C GLY A 654 4.74 29.82 29.71
N ALA A 655 4.86 30.84 30.55
CA ALA A 655 4.64 32.24 30.15
C ALA A 655 5.61 32.69 29.03
N LYS A 656 6.93 32.47 29.21
CA LYS A 656 7.94 32.82 28.20
C LYS A 656 7.80 32.03 26.90
N MET A 657 7.17 30.84 26.95
CA MET A 657 6.85 30.06 25.75
C MET A 657 5.69 30.68 24.97
N LEU A 658 4.66 31.17 25.66
CA LEU A 658 3.55 31.91 25.04
C LEU A 658 4.04 33.26 24.47
N ASP A 659 4.88 33.98 25.20
CA ASP A 659 5.52 35.21 24.69
C ASP A 659 6.31 34.97 23.40
N ALA A 660 7.01 33.82 23.31
CA ALA A 660 7.75 33.42 22.10
C ALA A 660 6.81 33.06 20.94
N PHE A 661 5.75 32.27 21.19
CA PHE A 661 4.73 31.96 20.18
C PHE A 661 4.06 33.24 19.63
N MET A 662 3.83 34.25 20.47
CA MET A 662 3.25 35.53 20.08
C MET A 662 4.28 36.54 19.54
N GLY A 663 5.58 36.31 19.73
CA GLY A 663 6.64 37.23 19.33
C GLY A 663 6.57 38.57 20.05
N VAL A 664 6.32 38.55 21.36
CA VAL A 664 6.20 39.74 22.22
C VAL A 664 7.35 39.81 23.24
N GLY A 665 7.47 40.94 23.95
CA GLY A 665 8.53 41.17 24.94
C GLY A 665 9.93 40.95 24.35
N ASP A 666 10.74 40.13 25.03
CA ASP A 666 12.09 39.70 24.65
C ASP A 666 12.18 39.17 23.19
N PHE A 667 11.09 38.65 22.63
CA PHE A 667 11.04 37.99 21.31
C PHE A 667 10.58 38.90 20.18
N SER A 668 10.18 40.14 20.47
CA SER A 668 9.68 41.10 19.49
C SER A 668 10.69 41.45 18.38
N GLY A 669 11.98 41.45 18.69
CA GLY A 669 13.06 41.62 17.70
C GLY A 669 13.38 40.39 16.84
N MET A 670 12.80 39.22 17.15
CA MET A 670 13.07 37.95 16.45
C MET A 670 12.03 37.63 15.36
N ILE A 671 10.96 38.41 15.28
CA ILE A 671 9.86 38.26 14.31
C ILE A 671 9.82 39.42 13.32
N HIS A 672 9.15 39.24 12.18
CA HIS A 672 8.98 40.33 11.21
C HIS A 672 7.98 41.37 11.75
N PRO A 673 8.27 42.69 11.70
CA PRO A 673 7.30 43.73 11.99
C PRO A 673 6.03 43.54 11.15
N ASN A 674 4.85 43.61 11.78
CA ASN A 674 3.53 43.32 11.19
C ASN A 674 3.41 41.95 10.50
N GLY A 675 4.32 41.00 10.78
CA GLY A 675 4.31 39.66 10.21
C GLY A 675 3.18 38.77 10.78
N LYS A 676 2.61 37.91 9.92
CA LYS A 676 1.54 36.97 10.31
C LYS A 676 1.99 35.84 11.24
N PHE A 677 3.30 35.65 11.42
CA PHE A 677 3.87 34.60 12.28
C PHE A 677 4.57 35.21 13.50
N GLY A 678 4.44 34.53 14.64
CA GLY A 678 5.34 34.70 15.77
C GLY A 678 6.54 33.75 15.62
N LEU A 679 7.01 33.14 16.70
CA LEU A 679 7.95 32.02 16.61
C LEU A 679 7.17 30.70 16.59
N GLY A 680 6.98 30.10 15.42
CA GLY A 680 6.50 28.72 15.24
C GLY A 680 5.02 28.54 14.92
N PHE A 681 4.19 29.56 15.15
CA PHE A 681 2.76 29.58 14.80
C PHE A 681 2.37 30.85 14.04
N ARG A 682 1.25 30.77 13.32
CA ARG A 682 0.55 31.96 12.82
C ARG A 682 -0.17 32.64 13.98
N ARG A 683 -0.14 33.97 14.00
CA ARG A 683 -0.93 34.81 14.92
C ARG A 683 -2.21 35.22 14.22
N TYR A 684 -3.31 35.22 14.96
CA TYR A 684 -4.61 35.68 14.51
C TYR A 684 -4.98 36.97 15.23
N GLY A 685 -5.87 37.77 14.64
CA GLY A 685 -6.13 39.14 15.07
C GLY A 685 -7.60 39.50 15.15
N TYR A 686 -7.89 40.57 15.89
CA TYR A 686 -9.20 41.20 15.98
C TYR A 686 -9.17 42.58 15.34
N GLY A 687 -10.15 42.88 14.49
CA GLY A 687 -10.45 44.24 14.06
C GLY A 687 -9.44 44.86 13.11
N ALA A 688 -9.28 44.32 11.91
CA ALA A 688 -8.50 44.88 10.81
C ALA A 688 -9.10 46.18 10.20
N GLY A 689 -9.38 47.17 11.06
CA GLY A 689 -9.47 48.57 10.64
C GLY A 689 -8.10 49.07 10.18
N ALA A 690 -8.05 49.81 9.07
CA ALA A 690 -6.80 50.15 8.39
C ALA A 690 -5.95 51.16 9.19
N GLY A 691 -5.09 50.67 10.08
CA GLY A 691 -4.02 51.45 10.73
C GLY A 691 -3.74 51.11 12.20
N GLU A 692 -4.64 50.41 12.89
CA GLU A 692 -4.46 50.13 14.33
C GLU A 692 -3.59 48.90 14.63
N LYS A 693 -3.02 48.88 15.83
CA LYS A 693 -2.25 47.73 16.33
C LYS A 693 -3.21 46.59 16.71
N VAL A 694 -3.32 45.61 15.81
CA VAL A 694 -4.01 44.34 16.05
C VAL A 694 -3.56 43.74 17.39
N ALA A 695 -4.51 43.59 18.32
CA ALA A 695 -4.28 42.89 19.58
C ALA A 695 -4.20 41.38 19.32
N THR A 696 -2.99 40.87 19.06
CA THR A 696 -2.77 39.43 18.89
C THR A 696 -2.59 38.76 20.26
N THR A 697 -3.67 38.21 20.81
CA THR A 697 -3.65 37.27 21.97
C THR A 697 -3.89 35.82 21.56
N THR A 698 -4.09 35.58 20.26
CA THR A 698 -4.52 34.30 19.68
C THR A 698 -3.57 33.79 18.58
N PHE A 699 -3.30 32.49 18.56
CA PHE A 699 -2.40 31.82 17.62
C PHE A 699 -2.86 30.42 17.21
N GLY A 700 -2.25 29.87 16.15
CA GLY A 700 -2.54 28.52 15.66
C GLY A 700 -2.01 28.25 14.26
N HIS A 701 -2.52 27.20 13.63
CA HIS A 701 -2.22 26.85 12.23
C HIS A 701 -3.24 25.87 11.66
N SER A 702 -3.77 26.14 10.47
CA SER A 702 -4.53 25.16 9.68
C SER A 702 -3.62 24.37 8.73
N GLY A 703 -3.92 23.09 8.59
CA GLY A 703 -3.34 22.20 7.58
C GLY A 703 -4.04 22.27 6.23
N MET A 704 -3.39 21.79 5.17
CA MET A 704 -3.97 21.80 3.80
C MET A 704 -5.23 20.91 3.65
N GLY A 705 -5.50 20.01 4.60
CA GLY A 705 -6.75 19.25 4.67
C GLY A 705 -7.90 19.95 5.41
N GLY A 706 -7.66 21.12 6.03
CA GLY A 706 -8.64 21.89 6.80
C GLY A 706 -8.63 21.65 8.32
N SER A 707 -7.96 20.60 8.80
CA SER A 707 -7.67 20.40 10.23
C SER A 707 -6.91 21.59 10.80
N THR A 708 -7.22 22.06 12.01
CA THR A 708 -6.63 23.27 12.62
C THR A 708 -6.38 23.09 14.11
N GLY A 709 -5.23 23.57 14.59
CA GLY A 709 -4.97 23.83 16.02
C GLY A 709 -5.06 25.33 16.32
N PHE A 710 -5.67 25.69 17.44
CA PHE A 710 -6.04 27.06 17.82
C PHE A 710 -5.83 27.30 19.33
N CYS A 711 -5.38 28.49 19.71
CA CYS A 711 -5.22 28.90 21.11
C CYS A 711 -5.43 30.42 21.29
N ASP A 712 -6.28 30.82 22.22
CA ASP A 712 -6.39 32.18 22.77
C ASP A 712 -5.82 32.16 24.20
N VAL A 713 -4.80 32.97 24.44
CA VAL A 713 -4.04 32.99 25.71
C VAL A 713 -4.79 33.73 26.81
N GLU A 714 -5.39 34.87 26.48
CA GLU A 714 -6.06 35.77 27.42
C GLU A 714 -7.33 35.13 28.00
N HIS A 715 -8.09 34.49 27.13
CA HIS A 715 -9.31 33.76 27.47
C HIS A 715 -9.04 32.30 27.86
N GLY A 716 -7.78 31.86 27.90
CA GLY A 716 -7.36 30.52 28.32
C GLY A 716 -8.05 29.39 27.55
N LEU A 717 -8.29 29.57 26.25
CA LEU A 717 -9.00 28.64 25.37
C LEU A 717 -8.01 27.98 24.41
N ALA A 718 -7.92 26.65 24.41
CA ALA A 718 -7.18 25.87 23.42
C ALA A 718 -8.10 24.87 22.74
N MET A 719 -7.96 24.68 21.43
CA MET A 719 -8.87 23.85 20.63
C MET A 719 -8.15 23.19 19.46
N ALA A 720 -8.54 21.94 19.17
CA ALA A 720 -8.14 21.21 17.97
C ALA A 720 -9.39 20.71 17.23
N VAL A 721 -9.39 20.90 15.92
CA VAL A 721 -10.41 20.37 15.00
C VAL A 721 -9.68 19.57 13.93
N THR A 722 -10.03 18.31 13.76
CA THR A 722 -9.40 17.42 12.78
C THR A 722 -10.45 16.76 11.89
N VAL A 723 -10.17 16.65 10.60
CA VAL A 723 -11.06 16.08 9.58
C VAL A 723 -10.30 15.12 8.68
N ASN A 724 -10.95 14.04 8.25
CA ASN A 724 -10.36 13.04 7.34
C ASN A 724 -10.54 13.37 5.85
N LYS A 725 -11.63 14.04 5.47
CA LYS A 725 -11.87 14.55 4.11
C LYS A 725 -11.19 15.89 3.95
N MET A 726 -10.33 16.02 2.94
CA MET A 726 -9.73 17.31 2.58
C MET A 726 -10.82 18.36 2.34
N SER A 727 -10.78 19.42 3.14
CA SER A 727 -11.69 20.55 3.07
C SER A 727 -10.89 21.85 2.99
N LEU A 728 -11.46 22.88 2.37
CA LEU A 728 -10.83 24.20 2.29
C LEU A 728 -10.82 24.96 3.63
N GLY A 729 -11.22 24.33 4.75
CA GLY A 729 -11.23 24.91 6.10
C GLY A 729 -12.54 25.59 6.52
N GLY A 730 -13.54 25.72 5.64
CA GLY A 730 -14.85 26.31 5.97
C GLY A 730 -15.63 25.59 7.07
N VAL A 731 -15.52 24.25 7.15
CA VAL A 731 -16.04 23.43 8.27
C VAL A 731 -15.41 23.89 9.58
N THR A 732 -14.08 23.88 9.63
CA THR A 732 -13.31 24.23 10.82
C THR A 732 -13.55 25.68 11.26
N ARG A 733 -13.76 26.61 10.32
CA ARG A 733 -14.22 27.96 10.63
C ARG A 733 -15.53 27.95 11.41
N ARG A 734 -16.56 27.22 10.95
CA ARG A 734 -17.86 27.18 11.65
C ARG A 734 -17.73 26.64 13.07
N VAL A 735 -16.91 25.61 13.27
CA VAL A 735 -16.63 25.04 14.60
C VAL A 735 -15.91 26.06 15.49
N VAL A 736 -14.79 26.63 15.04
CA VAL A 736 -14.01 27.62 15.82
C VAL A 736 -14.85 28.84 16.18
N ARG A 737 -15.62 29.36 15.21
CA ARG A 737 -16.51 30.50 15.40
C ARG A 737 -17.59 30.22 16.45
N LEU A 738 -18.33 29.10 16.34
CA LEU A 738 -19.36 28.73 17.31
C LEU A 738 -18.78 28.62 18.72
N VAL A 739 -17.65 27.94 18.89
CA VAL A 739 -17.02 27.74 20.20
C VAL A 739 -16.54 29.06 20.81
N CYS A 740 -16.04 30.01 20.01
CA CYS A 740 -15.70 31.34 20.51
C CYS A 740 -16.94 32.16 20.88
N GLU A 741 -17.94 32.25 20.00
CA GLU A 741 -19.20 32.99 20.24
C GLU A 741 -19.92 32.51 21.51
N GLU A 742 -20.02 31.19 21.71
CA GLU A 742 -20.67 30.56 22.87
C GLU A 742 -19.86 30.64 24.19
N LEU A 743 -18.54 30.85 24.11
CA LEU A 743 -17.68 31.06 25.29
C LEU A 743 -17.45 32.54 25.62
N GLY A 744 -18.08 33.46 24.88
CA GLY A 744 -17.85 34.91 25.00
C GLY A 744 -16.41 35.33 24.63
N VAL A 745 -15.71 34.52 23.84
CA VAL A 745 -14.35 34.79 23.37
C VAL A 745 -14.43 35.52 22.03
N PRO A 746 -13.69 36.62 21.81
CA PRO A 746 -13.67 37.31 20.53
C PRO A 746 -13.27 36.36 19.38
N VAL A 747 -13.98 36.44 18.25
CA VAL A 747 -13.70 35.64 17.05
C VAL A 747 -12.65 36.38 16.20
N PRO A 748 -11.47 35.80 15.91
CA PRO A 748 -10.48 36.47 15.08
C PRO A 748 -10.96 36.62 13.63
N ASP A 749 -10.53 37.69 12.97
CA ASP A 749 -11.06 38.13 11.67
C ASP A 749 -11.05 37.02 10.60
N GLU A 750 -10.00 36.19 10.57
CA GLU A 750 -9.90 35.10 9.58
C GLU A 750 -10.87 33.93 9.83
N PHE A 751 -11.52 33.88 11.00
CA PHE A 751 -12.63 33.00 11.35
C PHE A 751 -14.01 33.70 11.30
N SER A 752 -14.04 35.03 11.30
CA SER A 752 -15.29 35.82 11.28
C SER A 752 -15.96 35.91 9.89
N VAL A 753 -15.18 35.92 8.80
CA VAL A 753 -15.69 36.09 7.42
C VAL A 753 -16.47 34.87 6.91
N ALA A 754 -17.64 35.11 6.29
CA ALA A 754 -18.47 34.08 5.69
C ALA A 754 -17.87 33.52 4.37
N GLY A 755 -17.92 32.19 4.20
CA GLY A 755 -17.48 31.49 2.98
C GLY A 755 -16.69 30.20 3.26
N ASP A 756 -16.52 29.35 2.24
CA ASP A 756 -15.99 27.98 2.40
C ASP A 756 -14.46 27.87 2.53
N LYS A 757 -13.71 28.96 2.26
CA LYS A 757 -12.23 29.01 2.37
C LYS A 757 -11.79 29.50 3.75
N GLY A 758 -11.14 28.64 4.54
CA GLY A 758 -10.59 28.89 5.87
C GLY A 758 -9.36 29.83 5.90
N PRO A 759 -8.78 30.07 7.09
CA PRO A 759 -7.90 31.22 7.36
C PRO A 759 -6.55 31.16 6.62
N ASP A 760 -5.99 29.96 6.39
CA ASP A 760 -4.69 29.76 5.75
C ASP A 760 -4.76 29.55 4.23
N MET A 761 -5.96 29.32 3.66
CA MET A 761 -6.17 29.20 2.20
C MET A 761 -6.28 30.55 1.47
N VAL A 762 -5.85 31.63 2.13
CA VAL A 762 -5.70 33.00 1.58
C VAL A 762 -4.21 33.39 1.46
N LEU A 763 -3.31 32.40 1.49
CA LEU A 763 -1.90 32.58 1.12
C LEU A 763 -1.77 32.63 -0.41
N ASN A 764 -1.07 33.66 -0.90
CA ASN A 764 -0.99 33.98 -2.32
C ASN A 764 -0.36 32.85 -3.15
N LEU A 765 -1.08 32.40 -4.18
CA LEU A 765 -0.52 31.74 -5.37
C LEU A 765 -0.12 32.77 -6.45
N ALA A 766 0.12 34.02 -6.06
CA ALA A 766 0.77 34.99 -6.93
C ALA A 766 2.23 34.53 -7.17
N PRO A 767 2.79 34.69 -8.38
CA PRO A 767 4.22 34.55 -8.60
C PRO A 767 4.99 35.53 -7.68
N PRO A 768 6.24 35.22 -7.32
CA PRO A 768 7.14 36.24 -6.81
C PRO A 768 7.41 37.30 -7.90
N GLU A 769 7.42 38.56 -7.51
CA GLU A 769 8.07 39.66 -8.26
C GLU A 769 9.58 39.66 -7.99
#